data_AF-A0A6N4WUF6-F1
#
_entry.id   AF-A0A6N4WUF6-F1
#
_cell.length_a   1.000
_cell.length_b   1.000
_cell.length_c   1.000
_cell.angle_alpha   90.00
_cell.angle_beta   90.00
_cell.angle_gamma   90.00
#
_symmetry.space_group_name_H-M   'P 1'
#
loop_
_entity.id
_entity.type
_entity.pdbx_description
1 polymer ?
#
loop_
_entity_poly.entity_id
_entity_poly.type
_entity_poly.pdbx_seq_one_letter_code
_entity_poly.pdbx_strand_id
1 'polypeptide(L)'
;MPNENLEMSSQLDPETRKSLLRVLWRSRLGDLREQSLIRQGKGWFHISGMGHEALAGIALHLEADDYAFPYYRDRAFCTQRGMSDYDLALAFYAKRDSSSGGRQLTGHFSDRKLNIWSHPSPVGVHLLPACGAAWGIQLDGKPNVVYASLGEASARQGDFYEAVCFAKERKLPMVFVVQDNRIAISTSTTQTNPIALGVLDRSEWIRVDGSDVEAVAEAGRVAVEQARSGQGPAFIWCDVERFSNHSSADDQRMYRAADELEAMHERDPISLFQSQLIADGILTEAEATAQEEKLREAIRAEYRRANGQTDPLGEECALHLTGSANPAPAADIQLDASCRMLDAVNRTFHAAMDALPDVVFFGEDIADPKGGVFNLTKGLSTKDPERAVNSPLAESTIMGVAVGLASYGKRPCFEIQFVDFIYPGWNQLVSNMATLRWRSFGQWKCPLVIYAPCGGYLPGGALWHSQAGEASFARVPGIRVVVPSTPGDAAGLFWTALHGEDPTIILLPKHLMWAELPAPKSVEAIPLGQARLVRSGELLTLVTWGNCVELVEETLEAMNSNLDVELIDLRSIAPWDKEAVAASVRKTGRLLIVQEDNISASVGQMIVAEMCSDHTVLQCLKTPPVIVSKDDVHVGFNPIYEYAALPDQARITAALDRLLSTTLESSLQSKAGAMESIQTPIEDSMTAESNNAPSATKMITVPILGEGIRVARVVSILKEAGEAVKADDPLCEVETDKAVFPIECDEDGILGEWLIAEEDEVSVGQELVPLQMSGAAAVAVKAAPVVAAGGAVLKKTAGLSLEAVKSLQGIIPATIEMTCRWEAVRDARLRSKETSGGTLSIATMAAWAVVQAMHKHERFASIIRGEELIYDPDRFDLGMAVALPGDALETAVVKSANTMEWDVFTDVFNNSLRRTRHGEVDSKNRVSLSISSMGAYNVRSAIPIVVPPSVATIFIGAPYTLPDPKSKDGSMMEVASLVLTFDHRWINGVGAAAFLSEVRKGIERFDLV
;
A
#
# COMPACT_ATOMS: atom_id res chain seq x y z
N MET A 1 -16.88 -39.85 6.08
CA MET A 1 -17.46 -40.67 7.18
C MET A 1 -18.56 -39.85 7.81
N PRO A 2 -19.73 -40.41 8.18
CA PRO A 2 -20.77 -39.63 8.86
C PRO A 2 -20.29 -39.22 10.26
N ASN A 3 -20.62 -37.98 10.66
CA ASN A 3 -20.42 -37.43 11.99
C ASN A 3 -21.12 -38.30 13.05
N GLU A 4 -20.38 -39.20 13.68
CA GLU A 4 -20.71 -39.71 15.01
C GLU A 4 -19.77 -39.02 16.00
N ASN A 5 -20.35 -38.46 17.06
CA ASN A 5 -19.64 -37.83 18.17
C ASN A 5 -18.53 -38.76 18.66
N LEU A 6 -17.29 -38.39 18.36
CA LEU A 6 -16.10 -38.98 18.94
C LEU A 6 -16.03 -38.57 20.42
N GLU A 7 -16.69 -39.32 21.30
CA GLU A 7 -16.29 -39.34 22.72
C GLU A 7 -14.89 -39.96 22.79
N MET A 8 -13.85 -39.14 22.67
CA MET A 8 -12.47 -39.60 22.86
C MET A 8 -11.98 -39.22 24.24
N SER A 9 -11.47 -40.21 24.98
CA SER A 9 -10.37 -39.94 25.90
C SER A 9 -9.23 -39.27 25.11
N SER A 10 -8.65 -38.19 25.63
CA SER A 10 -7.55 -37.47 24.98
C SER A 10 -6.48 -38.43 24.44
N GLN A 11 -6.13 -38.29 23.15
CA GLN A 11 -5.06 -39.06 22.51
C GLN A 11 -3.67 -38.44 22.71
N LEU A 12 -3.60 -37.20 23.19
CA LEU A 12 -2.34 -36.49 23.44
C LEU A 12 -1.81 -36.87 24.82
N ASP A 13 -0.52 -37.15 24.92
CA ASP A 13 0.10 -37.41 26.22
C ASP A 13 0.13 -36.13 27.10
N PRO A 14 0.20 -36.27 28.44
CA PRO A 14 0.13 -35.12 29.35
C PRO A 14 1.18 -34.02 29.11
N GLU A 15 2.39 -34.37 28.65
CA GLU A 15 3.43 -33.37 28.42
C GLU A 15 3.19 -32.61 27.10
N THR A 16 2.69 -33.28 26.07
CA THR A 16 2.23 -32.62 24.84
C THR A 16 1.08 -31.66 25.12
N ARG A 17 0.09 -32.06 25.94
CA ARG A 17 -1.03 -31.18 26.35
C ARG A 17 -0.54 -29.92 27.08
N LYS A 18 0.37 -30.07 28.05
CA LYS A 18 1.01 -28.92 28.74
C LYS A 18 1.79 -28.04 27.77
N SER A 19 2.53 -28.64 26.83
CA SER A 19 3.31 -27.88 25.86
C SER A 19 2.44 -27.08 24.91
N LEU A 20 1.34 -27.69 24.45
CA LEU A 20 0.36 -27.01 23.61
C LEU A 20 -0.26 -25.83 24.36
N LEU A 21 -0.71 -26.02 25.60
CA LEU A 21 -1.27 -24.93 26.41
C LEU A 21 -0.28 -23.76 26.58
N ARG A 22 1.03 -24.03 26.78
CA ARG A 22 2.06 -22.98 26.81
C ARG A 22 2.16 -22.20 25.51
N VAL A 23 2.00 -22.85 24.35
CA VAL A 23 1.99 -22.18 23.05
C VAL A 23 0.73 -21.33 22.87
N LEU A 24 -0.43 -21.80 23.33
CA LEU A 24 -1.65 -21.00 23.28
C LEU A 24 -1.53 -19.73 24.13
N TRP A 25 -1.04 -19.86 25.38
CA TRP A 25 -0.75 -18.71 26.22
C TRP A 25 0.26 -17.77 25.57
N ARG A 26 1.35 -18.28 24.99
CA ARG A 26 2.34 -17.44 24.28
C ARG A 26 1.70 -16.62 23.15
N SER A 27 0.83 -17.23 22.36
CA SER A 27 0.08 -16.53 21.31
C SER A 27 -0.77 -15.39 21.89
N ARG A 28 -1.63 -15.70 22.87
CA ARG A 28 -2.54 -14.73 23.50
C ARG A 28 -1.80 -13.60 24.21
N LEU A 29 -0.79 -13.93 25.00
CA LEU A 29 0.02 -12.96 25.74
C LEU A 29 0.84 -12.06 24.78
N GLY A 30 1.31 -12.62 23.67
CA GLY A 30 1.96 -11.86 22.61
C GLY A 30 1.03 -10.86 21.94
N ASP A 31 -0.19 -11.28 21.57
CA ASP A 31 -1.20 -10.36 21.01
C ASP A 31 -1.59 -9.26 22.01
N LEU A 32 -1.82 -9.61 23.27
CA LEU A 32 -2.09 -8.63 24.33
C LEU A 32 -0.91 -7.66 24.52
N ARG A 33 0.33 -8.15 24.41
CA ARG A 33 1.52 -7.31 24.49
C ARG A 33 1.59 -6.34 23.33
N GLU A 34 1.33 -6.79 22.10
CA GLU A 34 1.32 -5.92 20.92
C GLU A 34 0.21 -4.87 21.00
N GLN A 35 -0.99 -5.24 21.46
CA GLN A 35 -2.08 -4.28 21.68
C GLN A 35 -1.69 -3.21 22.71
N SER A 36 -1.11 -3.61 23.83
CA SER A 36 -0.57 -2.72 24.85
C SER A 36 0.51 -1.78 24.27
N LEU A 37 1.44 -2.32 23.50
CA LEU A 37 2.50 -1.53 22.84
C LEU A 37 1.96 -0.55 21.80
N ILE A 38 0.90 -0.90 21.06
CA ILE A 38 0.20 0.04 20.17
C ILE A 38 -0.39 1.19 20.98
N ARG A 39 -1.05 0.89 22.11
CA ARG A 39 -1.58 1.90 23.06
C ARG A 39 -0.48 2.75 23.71
N GLN A 40 0.76 2.26 23.73
CA GLN A 40 1.96 3.00 24.15
C GLN A 40 2.69 3.71 23.00
N GLY A 41 2.24 3.56 21.75
CA GLY A 41 2.82 4.25 20.58
C GLY A 41 4.11 3.64 20.08
N LYS A 42 4.36 2.39 20.48
CA LYS A 42 5.58 1.64 20.14
C LYS A 42 5.38 0.70 18.96
N GLY A 43 4.26 0.77 18.25
CA GLY A 43 4.02 0.00 17.04
C GLY A 43 3.19 0.80 16.03
N TRP A 44 3.11 0.27 14.81
CA TRP A 44 2.45 0.95 13.69
C TRP A 44 1.07 0.39 13.37
N PHE A 45 0.90 -0.92 13.52
CA PHE A 45 -0.31 -1.66 13.18
C PHE A 45 -0.32 -3.03 13.85
N HIS A 46 -1.48 -3.54 14.23
CA HIS A 46 -1.61 -4.87 14.82
C HIS A 46 -2.88 -5.58 14.31
N ILE A 47 -2.73 -6.87 13.96
CA ILE A 47 -3.82 -7.80 13.69
C ILE A 47 -3.67 -8.97 14.65
N SER A 48 -4.64 -9.17 15.53
CA SER A 48 -4.57 -10.26 16.52
C SER A 48 -5.07 -11.60 15.98
N GLY A 49 -4.46 -12.68 16.46
CA GLY A 49 -4.91 -14.06 16.28
C GLY A 49 -5.79 -14.57 17.42
N MET A 50 -6.25 -13.69 18.33
CA MET A 50 -7.02 -14.08 19.51
C MET A 50 -8.36 -14.73 19.16
N GLY A 51 -8.58 -15.93 19.69
CA GLY A 51 -9.73 -16.81 19.41
C GLY A 51 -9.44 -17.88 18.35
N HIS A 52 -8.29 -17.82 17.68
CA HIS A 52 -7.85 -18.79 16.67
C HIS A 52 -6.78 -19.77 17.21
N GLU A 53 -6.50 -19.76 18.51
CA GLU A 53 -5.30 -20.40 19.07
C GLU A 53 -5.29 -21.93 18.93
N ALA A 54 -6.46 -22.58 18.94
CA ALA A 54 -6.57 -24.03 18.81
C ALA A 54 -5.92 -24.60 17.53
N LEU A 55 -5.73 -23.78 16.49
CA LEU A 55 -5.04 -24.16 15.26
C LEU A 55 -3.57 -24.59 15.49
N ALA A 56 -2.97 -24.22 16.62
CA ALA A 56 -1.69 -24.79 17.05
C ALA A 56 -1.73 -26.33 17.17
N GLY A 57 -2.90 -26.92 17.47
CA GLY A 57 -3.07 -28.37 17.50
C GLY A 57 -2.76 -29.05 16.16
N ILE A 58 -3.07 -28.39 15.03
CA ILE A 58 -2.77 -28.94 13.69
C ILE A 58 -1.26 -29.00 13.45
N ALA A 59 -0.52 -27.98 13.90
CA ALA A 59 0.92 -27.91 13.73
C ALA A 59 1.71 -29.00 14.49
N LEU A 60 1.11 -29.66 15.49
CA LEU A 60 1.72 -30.81 16.18
C LEU A 60 2.01 -31.99 15.25
N HIS A 61 1.25 -32.09 14.16
CA HIS A 61 1.30 -33.21 13.24
C HIS A 61 2.15 -32.91 11.99
N LEU A 62 2.69 -31.70 11.87
CA LEU A 62 3.60 -31.32 10.80
C LEU A 62 5.05 -31.62 11.20
N GLU A 63 5.82 -32.09 10.22
CA GLU A 63 7.26 -32.30 10.33
C GLU A 63 8.02 -30.99 10.08
N ALA A 64 9.30 -30.93 10.49
CA ALA A 64 10.09 -29.71 10.44
C ALA A 64 10.25 -29.13 9.02
N ASP A 65 10.31 -30.01 8.02
CA ASP A 65 10.52 -29.71 6.61
C ASP A 65 9.21 -29.54 5.80
N ASP A 66 8.04 -29.75 6.42
CA ASP A 66 6.74 -29.41 5.82
C ASP A 66 6.61 -27.90 5.58
N TYR A 67 5.78 -27.52 4.61
CA TYR A 67 5.59 -26.12 4.24
C TYR A 67 4.30 -25.56 4.81
N ALA A 68 4.31 -24.27 5.17
CA ALA A 68 3.15 -23.55 5.66
C ALA A 68 2.91 -22.26 4.87
N PHE A 69 1.66 -22.07 4.45
CA PHE A 69 1.13 -20.88 3.80
C PHE A 69 0.02 -20.31 4.70
N PRO A 70 0.40 -19.65 5.81
CA PRO A 70 -0.53 -19.26 6.85
C PRO A 70 -1.40 -18.07 6.44
N TYR A 71 -2.57 -18.00 7.07
CA TYR A 71 -3.40 -16.79 7.14
C TYR A 71 -2.82 -15.82 8.17
N TYR A 72 -3.10 -14.52 8.03
CA TYR A 72 -2.55 -13.51 8.95
C TYR A 72 -3.00 -13.66 10.42
N ARG A 73 -3.98 -14.53 10.73
CA ARG A 73 -4.42 -14.84 12.09
C ARG A 73 -3.74 -16.07 12.71
N ASP A 74 -2.85 -16.76 11.98
CA ASP A 74 -2.18 -18.01 12.40
C ASP A 74 -1.02 -17.82 13.39
N ARG A 75 -1.11 -16.87 14.32
CA ARG A 75 -0.05 -16.64 15.30
C ARG A 75 0.29 -17.88 16.11
N ALA A 76 -0.72 -18.55 16.67
CA ALA A 76 -0.53 -19.75 17.49
C ALA A 76 0.04 -20.92 16.66
N PHE A 77 -0.46 -21.11 15.43
CA PHE A 77 0.07 -22.10 14.50
C PHE A 77 1.56 -21.85 14.18
N CYS A 78 1.93 -20.61 13.84
CA CYS A 78 3.32 -20.25 13.52
C CYS A 78 4.24 -20.39 14.74
N THR A 79 3.74 -20.06 15.94
CA THR A 79 4.45 -20.25 17.20
C THR A 79 4.70 -21.74 17.47
N GLN A 80 3.69 -22.59 17.27
CA GLN A 80 3.85 -24.05 17.38
C GLN A 80 4.83 -24.61 16.35
N ARG A 81 4.87 -24.04 15.14
CA ARG A 81 5.85 -24.42 14.10
C ARG A 81 7.27 -24.01 14.42
N GLY A 82 7.49 -23.14 15.42
CA GLY A 82 8.80 -22.77 15.93
C GLY A 82 9.18 -21.30 15.78
N MET A 83 8.28 -20.44 15.28
CA MET A 83 8.52 -19.01 15.22
C MET A 83 8.61 -18.44 16.65
N SER A 84 9.70 -17.75 16.97
CA SER A 84 9.94 -17.29 18.35
C SER A 84 9.20 -15.99 18.66
N ASP A 85 8.98 -15.72 19.95
CA ASP A 85 8.43 -14.42 20.39
C ASP A 85 9.32 -13.26 19.93
N TYR A 86 10.64 -13.49 19.83
CA TYR A 86 11.59 -12.50 19.35
C TYR A 86 11.40 -12.19 17.86
N ASP A 87 11.19 -13.21 17.03
CA ASP A 87 10.93 -13.03 15.60
C ASP A 87 9.61 -12.29 15.37
N LEU A 88 8.57 -12.64 16.13
CA LEU A 88 7.28 -11.94 16.13
C LEU A 88 7.43 -10.49 16.59
N ALA A 89 8.23 -10.23 17.63
CA ALA A 89 8.51 -8.88 18.10
C ALA A 89 9.30 -8.03 17.08
N LEU A 90 10.28 -8.62 16.38
CA LEU A 90 11.00 -7.94 15.31
C LEU A 90 10.06 -7.54 14.17
N ALA A 91 9.13 -8.42 13.80
CA ALA A 91 8.11 -8.13 12.80
C ALA A 91 7.14 -7.03 13.29
N PHE A 92 6.71 -7.08 14.55
CA PHE A 92 5.86 -6.06 15.16
C PHE A 92 6.46 -4.65 15.08
N TYR A 93 7.74 -4.52 15.43
CA TYR A 93 8.46 -3.25 15.38
C TYR A 93 8.96 -2.87 13.98
N ALA A 94 8.71 -3.70 12.96
CA ALA A 94 9.23 -3.54 11.59
C ALA A 94 10.77 -3.36 11.55
N LYS A 95 11.50 -4.11 12.39
CA LYS A 95 12.96 -4.01 12.49
C LYS A 95 13.67 -4.57 11.26
N ARG A 96 14.88 -4.08 11.02
CA ARG A 96 15.71 -4.46 9.87
C ARG A 96 16.00 -5.96 9.82
N ASP A 97 16.19 -6.60 10.96
CA ASP A 97 16.52 -8.02 11.04
C ASP A 97 15.27 -8.93 11.13
N SER A 98 14.07 -8.36 11.00
CA SER A 98 12.85 -9.16 10.80
C SER A 98 12.90 -9.93 9.47
N SER A 99 12.05 -10.94 9.31
CA SER A 99 11.98 -11.74 8.09
C SER A 99 11.56 -10.97 6.83
N SER A 100 11.09 -9.72 6.98
CA SER A 100 10.75 -8.82 5.88
C SER A 100 11.66 -7.60 5.76
N GLY A 101 12.60 -7.41 6.70
CA GLY A 101 13.39 -6.18 6.78
C GLY A 101 12.54 -4.93 7.03
N GLY A 102 11.41 -5.08 7.73
CA GLY A 102 10.47 -3.99 8.01
C GLY A 102 9.52 -3.64 6.87
N ARG A 103 9.38 -4.50 5.85
CA ARG A 103 8.58 -4.25 4.64
C ARG A 103 7.15 -4.78 4.71
N GLN A 104 6.89 -5.72 5.61
CA GLN A 104 5.59 -6.35 5.77
C GLN A 104 4.86 -5.85 7.01
N LEU A 105 3.53 -5.97 6.98
CA LEU A 105 2.68 -5.71 8.12
C LEU A 105 2.82 -6.82 9.18
N THR A 106 2.35 -6.52 10.38
CA THR A 106 2.20 -7.52 11.44
C THR A 106 1.15 -8.56 11.03
N GLY A 107 1.36 -9.82 11.44
CA GLY A 107 0.56 -10.96 10.98
C GLY A 107 1.00 -11.55 9.65
N HIS A 108 1.86 -10.89 8.86
CA HIS A 108 2.41 -11.43 7.61
C HIS A 108 3.62 -12.34 7.86
N PHE A 109 3.34 -13.50 8.45
CA PHE A 109 4.37 -14.47 8.84
C PHE A 109 5.26 -14.89 7.67
N SER A 110 6.56 -15.01 7.96
CA SER A 110 7.56 -15.54 7.02
C SER A 110 8.76 -16.04 7.81
N ASP A 111 9.21 -17.25 7.50
CA ASP A 111 10.48 -17.81 7.94
C ASP A 111 10.91 -18.91 6.97
N ARG A 112 12.00 -18.69 6.23
CA ARG A 112 12.48 -19.69 5.27
C ARG A 112 13.02 -20.96 5.93
N LYS A 113 13.59 -20.90 7.14
CA LYS A 113 14.14 -22.07 7.85
C LYS A 113 13.04 -22.99 8.34
N LEU A 114 11.89 -22.42 8.69
CA LEU A 114 10.69 -23.16 9.10
C LEU A 114 9.73 -23.46 7.94
N ASN A 115 10.10 -23.11 6.70
CA ASN A 115 9.25 -23.18 5.51
C ASN A 115 7.88 -22.48 5.68
N ILE A 116 7.84 -21.39 6.45
CA ILE A 116 6.68 -20.50 6.56
C ILE A 116 6.79 -19.46 5.44
N TRP A 117 5.94 -19.60 4.44
CA TRP A 117 5.98 -18.79 3.23
C TRP A 117 5.44 -17.38 3.47
N SER A 118 6.10 -16.37 2.89
CA SER A 118 5.72 -14.96 3.05
C SER A 118 4.46 -14.64 2.26
N HIS A 119 3.30 -14.68 2.92
CA HIS A 119 2.02 -14.34 2.30
C HIS A 119 1.81 -12.82 2.15
N PRO A 120 1.02 -12.37 1.14
CA PRO A 120 0.69 -10.96 0.97
C PRO A 120 -0.66 -10.61 1.62
N SER A 121 -1.00 -9.32 1.71
CA SER A 121 -2.29 -8.86 2.26
C SER A 121 -3.53 -9.27 1.46
N PRO A 122 -3.52 -9.28 0.10
CA PRO A 122 -4.63 -9.81 -0.67
C PRO A 122 -4.93 -11.25 -0.26
N VAL A 123 -6.13 -11.48 0.26
CA VAL A 123 -6.49 -12.76 0.86
C VAL A 123 -6.76 -13.84 -0.19
N GLY A 124 -6.46 -15.10 0.13
CA GLY A 124 -6.70 -16.26 -0.74
C GLY A 124 -5.67 -16.45 -1.86
N VAL A 125 -4.90 -15.42 -2.19
CA VAL A 125 -3.96 -15.44 -3.33
C VAL A 125 -2.74 -16.33 -3.09
N HIS A 126 -2.45 -16.68 -1.83
CA HIS A 126 -1.35 -17.57 -1.44
C HIS A 126 -1.68 -19.06 -1.64
N LEU A 127 -2.94 -19.41 -1.89
CA LEU A 127 -3.37 -20.81 -2.03
C LEU A 127 -2.86 -21.48 -3.31
N LEU A 128 -2.80 -20.74 -4.42
CA LEU A 128 -2.22 -21.25 -5.67
C LEU A 128 -0.70 -21.46 -5.58
N PRO A 129 0.09 -20.53 -4.98
CA PRO A 129 1.46 -20.81 -4.58
C PRO A 129 1.60 -22.02 -3.64
N ALA A 130 0.68 -22.22 -2.69
CA ALA A 130 0.70 -23.41 -1.84
C ALA A 130 0.55 -24.70 -2.68
N CYS A 131 -0.34 -24.68 -3.68
CA CYS A 131 -0.48 -25.79 -4.64
C CYS A 131 0.79 -26.01 -5.45
N GLY A 132 1.46 -24.96 -5.90
CA GLY A 132 2.73 -25.08 -6.63
C GLY A 132 3.85 -25.70 -5.79
N ALA A 133 3.95 -25.33 -4.50
CA ALA A 133 4.92 -25.95 -3.60
C ALA A 133 4.60 -27.43 -3.36
N ALA A 134 3.32 -27.77 -3.17
CA ALA A 134 2.87 -29.15 -3.00
C ALA A 134 3.13 -30.00 -4.25
N TRP A 135 2.95 -29.42 -5.44
CA TRP A 135 3.30 -30.09 -6.69
C TRP A 135 4.82 -30.26 -6.83
N GLY A 136 5.63 -29.28 -6.41
CA GLY A 136 7.09 -29.41 -6.36
C GLY A 136 7.55 -30.55 -5.46
N ILE A 137 6.94 -30.69 -4.28
CA ILE A 137 7.16 -31.81 -3.35
C ILE A 137 6.82 -33.15 -4.02
N GLN A 138 5.68 -33.22 -4.71
CA GLN A 138 5.24 -34.40 -5.44
C GLN A 138 6.22 -34.79 -6.55
N LEU A 139 6.72 -33.82 -7.33
CA LEU A 139 7.73 -34.04 -8.38
C LEU A 139 9.05 -34.58 -7.80
N ASP A 140 9.42 -34.16 -6.60
CA ASP A 140 10.62 -34.68 -5.91
C ASP A 140 10.38 -36.02 -5.20
N GLY A 141 9.13 -36.53 -5.18
CA GLY A 141 8.77 -37.75 -4.46
C GLY A 141 8.98 -37.65 -2.94
N LYS A 142 8.93 -36.44 -2.38
CA LYS A 142 9.15 -36.22 -0.94
C LYS A 142 7.85 -36.44 -0.16
N PRO A 143 7.93 -36.91 1.10
CA PRO A 143 6.75 -37.18 1.93
C PRO A 143 6.14 -35.91 2.55
N ASN A 144 6.70 -34.73 2.27
CA ASN A 144 6.28 -33.47 2.90
C ASN A 144 4.82 -33.13 2.61
N VAL A 145 4.21 -32.37 3.51
CA VAL A 145 2.85 -31.83 3.39
C VAL A 145 2.90 -30.31 3.34
N VAL A 146 1.92 -29.71 2.65
CA VAL A 146 1.70 -28.26 2.66
C VAL A 146 0.44 -27.93 3.45
N TYR A 147 0.59 -27.16 4.53
CA TYR A 147 -0.51 -26.51 5.23
C TYR A 147 -0.84 -25.17 4.55
N ALA A 148 -2.11 -24.91 4.27
CA ALA A 148 -2.57 -23.63 3.75
C ALA A 148 -3.89 -23.23 4.41
N SER A 149 -3.95 -22.01 4.95
CA SER A 149 -5.13 -21.55 5.69
C SER A 149 -5.64 -20.20 5.22
N LEU A 150 -6.90 -19.90 5.51
CA LEU A 150 -7.56 -18.64 5.17
C LEU A 150 -8.80 -18.40 6.05
N GLY A 151 -9.29 -17.16 6.09
CA GLY A 151 -10.62 -16.87 6.64
C GLY A 151 -11.75 -17.33 5.70
N GLU A 152 -12.92 -17.65 6.24
CA GLU A 152 -14.14 -18.02 5.51
C GLU A 152 -14.57 -16.99 4.47
N ALA A 153 -14.39 -15.70 4.76
CA ALA A 153 -14.69 -14.63 3.82
C ALA A 153 -13.77 -14.65 2.61
N SER A 154 -12.52 -15.09 2.83
CA SER A 154 -11.50 -15.20 1.79
C SER A 154 -11.77 -16.41 0.87
N ALA A 155 -12.52 -17.41 1.33
CA ALA A 155 -12.94 -18.55 0.52
C ALA A 155 -13.94 -18.16 -0.59
N ARG A 156 -14.30 -16.88 -0.70
CA ARG A 156 -15.05 -16.32 -1.83
C ARG A 156 -14.19 -15.85 -3.01
N GLN A 157 -12.87 -15.81 -2.86
CA GLN A 157 -11.97 -15.39 -3.94
C GLN A 157 -11.88 -16.46 -5.03
N GLY A 158 -11.70 -16.05 -6.29
CA GLY A 158 -11.56 -16.99 -7.42
C GLY A 158 -10.41 -17.98 -7.21
N ASP A 159 -9.27 -17.48 -6.74
CA ASP A 159 -8.07 -18.26 -6.44
C ASP A 159 -8.32 -19.43 -5.47
N PHE A 160 -9.30 -19.31 -4.55
CA PHE A 160 -9.65 -20.40 -3.64
C PHE A 160 -10.24 -21.60 -4.40
N TYR A 161 -11.18 -21.36 -5.30
CA TYR A 161 -11.82 -22.43 -6.07
C TYR A 161 -10.85 -23.06 -7.06
N GLU A 162 -10.03 -22.24 -7.71
CA GLU A 162 -8.96 -22.70 -8.58
C GLU A 162 -7.96 -23.59 -7.82
N ALA A 163 -7.53 -23.19 -6.63
CA ALA A 163 -6.63 -23.98 -5.79
C ALA A 163 -7.25 -25.31 -5.35
N VAL A 164 -8.52 -25.32 -4.92
CA VAL A 164 -9.23 -26.55 -4.52
C VAL A 164 -9.32 -27.52 -5.71
N CYS A 165 -9.69 -27.02 -6.90
CA CYS A 165 -9.78 -27.82 -8.12
C CYS A 165 -8.42 -28.43 -8.48
N PHE A 166 -7.38 -27.61 -8.56
CA PHE A 166 -6.05 -28.06 -8.96
C PHE A 166 -5.44 -29.05 -7.94
N ALA A 167 -5.63 -28.81 -6.65
CA ALA A 167 -5.15 -29.71 -5.60
C ALA A 167 -5.81 -31.09 -5.68
N LYS A 168 -7.13 -31.14 -5.93
CA LYS A 168 -7.86 -32.39 -6.09
C LYS A 168 -7.47 -33.13 -7.37
N GLU A 169 -7.40 -32.41 -8.48
CA GLU A 169 -7.02 -32.95 -9.79
C GLU A 169 -5.70 -33.72 -9.70
N ARG A 170 -4.70 -33.13 -9.04
CA ARG A 170 -3.36 -33.70 -8.91
C ARG A 170 -3.13 -34.56 -7.67
N LYS A 171 -4.13 -34.67 -6.79
CA LYS A 171 -4.03 -35.30 -5.47
C LYS A 171 -2.82 -34.75 -4.68
N LEU A 172 -2.70 -33.42 -4.61
CA LEU A 172 -1.57 -32.77 -3.95
C LEU A 172 -1.55 -33.09 -2.44
N PRO A 173 -0.36 -33.24 -1.81
CA PRO A 173 -0.21 -33.46 -0.38
C PRO A 173 -0.47 -32.17 0.41
N MET A 174 -1.74 -31.76 0.51
CA MET A 174 -2.14 -30.49 1.09
C MET A 174 -3.19 -30.62 2.18
N VAL A 175 -3.13 -29.74 3.18
CA VAL A 175 -4.17 -29.55 4.19
C VAL A 175 -4.67 -28.11 4.09
N PHE A 176 -5.92 -27.95 3.65
CA PHE A 176 -6.63 -26.67 3.61
C PHE A 176 -7.37 -26.44 4.93
N VAL A 177 -7.22 -25.26 5.51
CA VAL A 177 -7.90 -24.89 6.76
C VAL A 177 -8.63 -23.55 6.59
N VAL A 178 -9.96 -23.61 6.57
CA VAL A 178 -10.81 -22.41 6.61
C VAL A 178 -11.13 -22.07 8.06
N GLN A 179 -10.88 -20.82 8.44
CA GLN A 179 -11.12 -20.28 9.78
C GLN A 179 -12.39 -19.44 9.74
N ASP A 180 -13.48 -19.97 10.30
CA ASP A 180 -14.80 -19.36 10.27
C ASP A 180 -15.14 -18.72 11.61
N ASN A 181 -14.82 -17.42 11.71
CA ASN A 181 -15.26 -16.55 12.81
C ASN A 181 -16.58 -15.82 12.49
N ARG A 182 -17.25 -16.18 11.38
CA ARG A 182 -18.58 -15.70 10.98
C ARG A 182 -18.64 -14.20 10.63
N ILE A 183 -17.50 -13.51 10.50
CA ILE A 183 -17.45 -12.07 10.24
C ILE A 183 -16.24 -11.61 9.40
N ALA A 184 -16.55 -10.95 8.29
CA ALA A 184 -15.61 -10.29 7.40
C ALA A 184 -15.51 -8.80 7.73
N ILE A 185 -14.49 -8.41 8.50
CA ILE A 185 -14.34 -7.04 9.04
C ILE A 185 -15.53 -6.69 9.93
N SER A 186 -16.59 -6.12 9.35
CA SER A 186 -17.86 -5.75 9.98
C SER A 186 -19.09 -6.46 9.38
N THR A 187 -18.91 -7.27 8.34
CA THR A 187 -20.00 -7.94 7.62
C THR A 187 -20.15 -9.39 8.06
N SER A 188 -21.33 -9.79 8.53
CA SER A 188 -21.59 -11.20 8.86
C SER A 188 -21.50 -12.09 7.62
N THR A 189 -20.85 -13.26 7.78
CA THR A 189 -20.67 -14.25 6.71
C THR A 189 -21.50 -15.52 6.90
N THR A 190 -22.28 -15.59 7.98
CA THR A 190 -23.11 -16.75 8.37
C THR A 190 -24.01 -17.30 7.26
N GLN A 191 -24.48 -16.43 6.35
CA GLN A 191 -25.33 -16.79 5.22
C GLN A 191 -24.64 -16.68 3.85
N THR A 192 -23.42 -16.15 3.81
CA THR A 192 -22.75 -15.75 2.56
C THR A 192 -21.43 -16.47 2.30
N ASN A 193 -20.95 -17.27 3.26
CA ASN A 193 -19.79 -18.13 3.05
C ASN A 193 -20.11 -19.31 2.10
N PRO A 194 -19.11 -19.90 1.41
CA PRO A 194 -19.34 -20.95 0.41
C PRO A 194 -20.10 -22.20 0.89
N ILE A 195 -19.91 -22.61 2.16
CA ILE A 195 -20.64 -23.75 2.76
C ILE A 195 -22.11 -23.39 3.03
N ALA A 196 -22.37 -22.16 3.48
CA ALA A 196 -23.73 -21.66 3.73
C ALA A 196 -24.51 -21.53 2.42
N LEU A 197 -23.85 -21.11 1.33
CA LEU A 197 -24.43 -20.99 0.00
C LEU A 197 -24.64 -22.34 -0.72
N GLY A 198 -24.11 -23.45 -0.17
CA GLY A 198 -24.18 -24.76 -0.81
C GLY A 198 -23.32 -24.90 -2.06
N VAL A 199 -22.29 -24.05 -2.23
CA VAL A 199 -21.34 -24.10 -3.35
C VAL A 199 -20.31 -25.21 -3.13
N LEU A 200 -19.92 -25.44 -1.87
CA LEU A 200 -19.02 -26.53 -1.48
C LEU A 200 -19.81 -27.74 -0.97
N ASP A 201 -19.36 -28.94 -1.34
CA ASP A 201 -19.89 -30.18 -0.78
C ASP A 201 -19.41 -30.33 0.67
N ARG A 202 -20.35 -30.17 1.61
CA ARG A 202 -20.08 -30.25 3.06
C ARG A 202 -19.44 -31.57 3.49
N SER A 203 -19.69 -32.66 2.76
CA SER A 203 -19.18 -33.99 3.13
C SER A 203 -17.66 -34.14 2.93
N GLU A 204 -17.05 -33.24 2.17
CA GLU A 204 -15.60 -33.22 1.92
C GLU A 204 -14.82 -32.45 3.00
N TRP A 205 -15.51 -31.71 3.89
CA TRP A 205 -14.89 -30.84 4.88
C TRP A 205 -15.06 -31.41 6.28
N ILE A 206 -13.95 -31.59 6.98
CA ILE A 206 -13.94 -31.88 8.42
C ILE A 206 -14.33 -30.60 9.14
N ARG A 207 -15.56 -30.50 9.62
CA ARG A 207 -16.01 -29.37 10.42
C ARG A 207 -15.67 -29.61 11.89
N VAL A 208 -14.95 -28.68 12.51
CA VAL A 208 -14.47 -28.82 13.89
C VAL A 208 -14.71 -27.54 14.69
N ASP A 209 -15.05 -27.68 15.97
CA ASP A 209 -15.22 -26.57 16.90
C ASP A 209 -13.84 -26.07 17.36
N GLY A 210 -13.51 -24.83 17.03
CA GLY A 210 -12.24 -24.19 17.39
C GLY A 210 -12.08 -23.89 18.87
N SER A 211 -13.12 -24.06 19.69
CA SER A 211 -13.01 -23.97 21.15
C SER A 211 -12.49 -25.27 21.79
N ASP A 212 -12.56 -26.40 21.08
CA ASP A 212 -12.03 -27.69 21.51
C ASP A 212 -10.64 -27.94 20.88
N VAL A 213 -9.61 -27.64 21.66
CA VAL A 213 -8.20 -27.74 21.24
C VAL A 213 -7.81 -29.17 20.83
N GLU A 214 -8.34 -30.18 21.51
CA GLU A 214 -7.98 -31.58 21.23
C GLU A 214 -8.71 -32.10 19.99
N ALA A 215 -9.96 -31.68 19.77
CA ALA A 215 -10.67 -31.98 18.54
C ALA A 215 -9.99 -31.35 17.31
N VAL A 216 -9.51 -30.11 17.42
CA VAL A 216 -8.74 -29.46 16.35
C VAL A 216 -7.42 -30.19 16.08
N ALA A 217 -6.71 -30.64 17.12
CA ALA A 217 -5.51 -31.45 16.97
C ALA A 217 -5.80 -32.77 16.24
N GLU A 218 -6.86 -33.49 16.64
CA GLU A 218 -7.25 -34.75 16.00
C GLU A 218 -7.67 -34.55 14.53
N ALA A 219 -8.45 -33.50 14.23
CA ALA A 219 -8.77 -33.14 12.85
C ALA A 219 -7.49 -32.87 12.03
N GLY A 220 -6.52 -32.19 12.62
CA GLY A 220 -5.19 -31.98 12.05
C GLY A 220 -4.44 -33.28 11.78
N ARG A 221 -4.41 -34.21 12.74
CA ARG A 221 -3.77 -35.54 12.59
C ARG A 221 -4.33 -36.30 11.40
N VAL A 222 -5.66 -36.43 11.34
CA VAL A 222 -6.36 -37.14 10.26
C VAL A 222 -6.09 -36.49 8.91
N ALA A 223 -6.15 -35.15 8.83
CA ALA A 223 -5.92 -34.42 7.59
C ALA A 223 -4.47 -34.55 7.09
N VAL A 224 -3.49 -34.43 7.99
CA VAL A 224 -2.07 -34.57 7.64
C VAL A 224 -1.74 -36.01 7.22
N GLU A 225 -2.25 -37.02 7.91
CA GLU A 225 -2.08 -38.43 7.52
C GLU A 225 -2.67 -38.70 6.13
N GLN A 226 -3.86 -38.18 5.84
CA GLN A 226 -4.47 -38.30 4.51
C GLN A 226 -3.58 -37.67 3.42
N ALA A 227 -3.17 -36.42 3.61
CA ALA A 227 -2.32 -35.70 2.66
C ALA A 227 -0.98 -36.42 2.44
N ARG A 228 -0.31 -36.82 3.52
CA ARG A 228 0.99 -37.50 3.51
C ARG A 228 0.93 -38.90 2.88
N SER A 229 -0.19 -39.60 3.03
CA SER A 229 -0.40 -40.92 2.43
C SER A 229 -0.65 -40.89 0.91
N GLY A 230 -0.76 -39.69 0.31
CA GLY A 230 -1.01 -39.52 -1.12
C GLY A 230 -2.47 -39.75 -1.53
N GLN A 231 -3.40 -39.74 -0.58
CA GLN A 231 -4.85 -39.82 -0.87
C GLN A 231 -5.42 -38.51 -1.45
N GLY A 232 -4.60 -37.47 -1.53
CA GLY A 232 -4.96 -36.14 -2.03
C GLY A 232 -5.16 -35.13 -0.91
N PRO A 233 -5.66 -33.93 -1.24
CA PRO A 233 -5.80 -32.86 -0.27
C PRO A 233 -6.86 -33.21 0.79
N ALA A 234 -6.65 -32.72 2.02
CA ALA A 234 -7.61 -32.75 3.10
C ALA A 234 -8.13 -31.33 3.40
N PHE A 235 -9.38 -31.24 3.88
CA PHE A 235 -10.07 -29.97 4.06
C PHE A 235 -10.68 -29.89 5.47
N ILE A 236 -10.33 -28.84 6.21
CA ILE A 236 -10.83 -28.54 7.55
C ILE A 236 -11.58 -27.21 7.51
N TRP A 237 -12.76 -27.18 8.10
CA TRP A 237 -13.54 -25.97 8.36
C TRP A 237 -13.64 -25.77 9.87
N CYS A 238 -12.85 -24.85 10.41
CA CYS A 238 -12.70 -24.64 11.85
C CYS A 238 -13.57 -23.45 12.30
N ASP A 239 -14.54 -23.74 13.17
CA ASP A 239 -15.44 -22.77 13.79
C ASP A 239 -14.73 -22.04 14.94
N VAL A 240 -14.16 -20.87 14.68
CA VAL A 240 -13.37 -20.10 15.67
C VAL A 240 -14.11 -18.85 16.16
N GLU A 241 -13.56 -18.15 17.14
CA GLU A 241 -14.03 -16.83 17.57
C GLU A 241 -13.00 -15.75 17.21
N ARG A 242 -13.46 -14.51 17.03
CA ARG A 242 -12.59 -13.34 16.90
C ARG A 242 -12.77 -12.44 18.12
N PHE A 243 -11.87 -12.56 19.09
CA PHE A 243 -11.98 -11.84 20.37
C PHE A 243 -11.60 -10.37 20.27
N SER A 244 -10.73 -10.01 19.34
CA SER A 244 -10.30 -8.63 19.13
C SER A 244 -11.04 -7.96 17.96
N ASN A 245 -10.87 -6.64 17.87
CA ASN A 245 -11.17 -5.87 16.67
C ASN A 245 -10.52 -6.50 15.42
N HIS A 246 -11.03 -6.16 14.23
CA HIS A 246 -10.47 -6.68 12.98
C HIS A 246 -8.97 -6.36 12.87
N SER A 247 -8.59 -5.15 13.25
CA SER A 247 -7.22 -4.63 13.40
C SER A 247 -7.18 -3.59 14.52
N SER A 248 -6.00 -3.09 14.85
CA SER A 248 -5.82 -1.97 15.79
C SER A 248 -6.45 -0.65 15.34
N ALA A 249 -6.91 -0.54 14.08
CA ALA A 249 -7.57 0.65 13.53
C ALA A 249 -9.10 0.50 13.39
N ASP A 250 -9.68 -0.51 14.05
CA ASP A 250 -11.10 -0.87 14.00
C ASP A 250 -11.68 -0.96 15.43
N ASP A 251 -13.01 -0.85 15.58
CA ASP A 251 -13.73 -1.10 16.82
C ASP A 251 -14.97 -1.95 16.57
N GLN A 252 -14.92 -3.20 17.05
CA GLN A 252 -16.01 -4.15 16.82
C GLN A 252 -17.29 -3.82 17.57
N ARG A 253 -17.22 -3.00 18.63
CA ARG A 253 -18.40 -2.57 19.40
C ARG A 253 -19.37 -1.71 18.58
N MET A 254 -18.89 -1.12 17.48
CA MET A 254 -19.73 -0.32 16.58
C MET A 254 -20.71 -1.15 15.76
N TYR A 255 -20.44 -2.46 15.56
CA TYR A 255 -21.21 -3.30 14.65
C TYR A 255 -21.52 -4.71 15.20
N ARG A 256 -21.03 -5.05 16.39
CA ARG A 256 -21.37 -6.29 17.12
C ARG A 256 -22.10 -5.95 18.41
N ALA A 257 -23.09 -6.77 18.76
CA ALA A 257 -23.87 -6.55 19.97
C ALA A 257 -23.06 -6.91 21.23
N ALA A 258 -23.30 -6.23 22.34
CA ALA A 258 -22.52 -6.45 23.57
C ALA A 258 -22.67 -7.86 24.14
N ASP A 259 -23.88 -8.43 24.07
CA ASP A 259 -24.17 -9.81 24.46
C ASP A 259 -23.44 -10.85 23.58
N GLU A 260 -23.30 -10.58 22.28
CA GLU A 260 -22.46 -11.37 21.38
C GLU A 260 -20.98 -11.34 21.79
N LEU A 261 -20.46 -10.16 22.15
CA LEU A 261 -19.08 -9.97 22.62
C LEU A 261 -18.81 -10.61 23.99
N GLU A 262 -19.80 -10.69 24.86
CA GLU A 262 -19.68 -11.39 26.14
C GLU A 262 -19.74 -12.91 25.94
N ALA A 263 -20.69 -13.40 25.14
CA ALA A 263 -20.92 -14.82 24.93
C ALA A 263 -19.73 -15.55 24.26
N MET A 264 -18.96 -14.87 23.40
CA MET A 264 -17.79 -15.50 22.75
C MET A 264 -16.74 -16.00 23.76
N HIS A 265 -16.62 -15.38 24.93
CA HIS A 265 -15.64 -15.79 25.95
C HIS A 265 -15.97 -17.15 26.56
N GLU A 266 -17.22 -17.59 26.51
CA GLU A 266 -17.62 -18.96 26.88
C GLU A 266 -16.97 -20.02 25.98
N ARG A 267 -16.51 -19.61 24.78
CA ARG A 267 -15.84 -20.44 23.79
C ARG A 267 -14.34 -20.19 23.69
N ASP A 268 -13.71 -19.60 24.73
CA ASP A 268 -12.26 -19.37 24.73
C ASP A 268 -11.48 -20.69 24.79
N PRO A 269 -10.76 -21.09 23.70
CA PRO A 269 -10.06 -22.37 23.66
C PRO A 269 -9.01 -22.51 24.75
N ILE A 270 -8.39 -21.40 25.18
CA ILE A 270 -7.37 -21.43 26.23
C ILE A 270 -8.01 -21.76 27.58
N SER A 271 -9.07 -21.04 27.93
CA SER A 271 -9.76 -21.18 29.22
C SER A 271 -10.38 -22.56 29.37
N LEU A 272 -11.01 -23.08 28.32
CA LEU A 272 -11.60 -24.42 28.30
C LEU A 272 -10.53 -25.51 28.41
N PHE A 273 -9.46 -25.43 27.62
CA PHE A 273 -8.39 -26.42 27.63
C PHE A 273 -7.62 -26.43 28.96
N GLN A 274 -7.33 -25.26 29.53
CA GLN A 274 -6.73 -25.15 30.87
C GLN A 274 -7.62 -25.80 31.94
N SER A 275 -8.92 -25.53 31.92
CA SER A 275 -9.88 -26.11 32.87
C SER A 275 -9.94 -27.63 32.74
N GLN A 276 -9.89 -28.16 31.52
CA GLN A 276 -9.81 -29.59 31.24
C GLN A 276 -8.53 -30.21 31.82
N LEU A 277 -7.37 -29.59 31.62
CA LEU A 277 -6.08 -30.07 32.16
C LEU A 277 -6.07 -30.09 33.69
N ILE A 278 -6.77 -29.14 34.33
CA ILE A 278 -6.92 -29.10 35.78
C ILE A 278 -7.85 -30.22 36.26
N ALA A 279 -8.99 -30.41 35.60
CA ALA A 279 -9.92 -31.49 35.91
C ALA A 279 -9.28 -32.88 35.77
N ASP A 280 -8.39 -33.05 34.79
CA ASP A 280 -7.64 -34.29 34.54
C ASP A 280 -6.46 -34.48 35.51
N GLY A 281 -6.19 -33.52 36.40
CA GLY A 281 -5.09 -33.57 37.37
C GLY A 281 -3.69 -33.44 36.76
N ILE A 282 -3.60 -32.94 35.52
CA ILE A 282 -2.34 -32.73 34.78
C ILE A 282 -1.65 -31.44 35.23
N LEU A 283 -2.43 -30.45 35.64
CA LEU A 283 -2.00 -29.13 36.05
C LEU A 283 -2.85 -28.66 37.24
N THR A 284 -2.28 -27.90 38.18
CA THR A 284 -3.06 -27.20 39.21
C THR A 284 -3.30 -25.74 38.84
N GLU A 285 -4.32 -25.09 39.40
CA GLU A 285 -4.55 -23.65 39.19
C GLU A 285 -3.32 -22.80 39.52
N ALA A 286 -2.65 -23.09 40.64
CA ALA A 286 -1.44 -22.38 41.05
C ALA A 286 -0.28 -22.56 40.05
N GLU A 287 -0.12 -23.75 39.48
CA GLU A 287 0.89 -23.99 38.44
C GLU A 287 0.53 -23.28 37.14
N ALA A 288 -0.75 -23.27 36.75
CA ALA A 288 -1.21 -22.57 35.55
C ALA A 288 -0.91 -21.07 35.64
N THR A 289 -1.33 -20.41 36.73
CA THR A 289 -1.06 -18.99 36.97
C THR A 289 0.45 -18.69 37.01
N ALA A 290 1.24 -19.52 37.69
CA ALA A 290 2.68 -19.31 37.77
C ALA A 290 3.37 -19.47 36.40
N GLN A 291 2.91 -20.39 35.55
CA GLN A 291 3.45 -20.58 34.21
C GLN A 291 3.06 -19.45 33.26
N GLU A 292 1.80 -19.03 33.28
CA GLU A 292 1.31 -17.91 32.47
C GLU A 292 2.10 -16.63 32.80
N GLU A 293 2.27 -16.32 34.09
CA GLU A 293 3.01 -15.12 34.51
C GLU A 293 4.49 -15.18 34.11
N LYS A 294 5.12 -16.36 34.24
CA LYS A 294 6.49 -16.58 33.75
C LYS A 294 6.60 -16.35 32.24
N LEU A 295 5.61 -16.78 31.46
CA LEU A 295 5.59 -16.56 30.01
C LEU A 295 5.37 -15.08 29.67
N ARG A 296 4.48 -14.39 30.39
CA ARG A 296 4.23 -12.95 30.26
C ARG A 296 5.53 -12.15 30.41
N GLU A 297 6.31 -12.45 31.45
CA GLU A 297 7.60 -11.79 31.68
C GLU A 297 8.66 -12.14 30.63
N ALA A 298 8.69 -13.39 30.16
CA ALA A 298 9.59 -13.80 29.08
C ALA A 298 9.28 -13.06 27.77
N ILE A 299 8.00 -12.96 27.40
CA ILE A 299 7.55 -12.22 26.20
C ILE A 299 7.91 -10.73 26.34
N ARG A 300 7.63 -10.11 27.50
CA ARG A 300 8.04 -8.72 27.76
C ARG A 300 9.55 -8.52 27.60
N ALA A 301 10.37 -9.48 28.01
CA ALA A 301 11.82 -9.41 27.83
C ALA A 301 12.23 -9.47 26.34
N GLU A 302 11.66 -10.37 25.55
CA GLU A 302 11.96 -10.46 24.10
C GLU A 302 11.49 -9.22 23.33
N TYR A 303 10.32 -8.66 23.65
CA TYR A 303 9.87 -7.39 23.02
C TYR A 303 10.78 -6.22 23.39
N ARG A 304 11.24 -6.12 24.65
CA ARG A 304 12.24 -5.11 25.03
C ARG A 304 13.54 -5.27 24.25
N ARG A 305 14.00 -6.51 24.07
CA ARG A 305 15.20 -6.83 23.29
C ARG A 305 15.03 -6.46 21.80
N ALA A 306 13.88 -6.78 21.21
CA ALA A 306 13.56 -6.49 19.81
C ALA A 306 13.44 -4.98 19.54
N ASN A 307 12.81 -4.24 20.47
CA ASN A 307 12.70 -2.78 20.37
C ASN A 307 14.06 -2.08 20.25
N GLY A 308 15.08 -2.61 20.94
CA GLY A 308 16.45 -2.11 20.89
C GLY A 308 17.26 -2.48 19.64
N GLN A 309 16.68 -3.23 18.68
CA GLN A 309 17.36 -3.57 17.43
C GLN A 309 17.33 -2.42 16.40
N THR A 310 18.20 -2.54 15.40
CA THR A 310 18.36 -1.55 14.33
C THR A 310 17.13 -1.45 13.43
N ASP A 311 16.74 -0.21 13.13
CA ASP A 311 15.71 0.11 12.14
C ASP A 311 16.28 0.01 10.71
N PRO A 312 15.45 -0.30 9.68
CA PRO A 312 15.91 -0.35 8.30
C PRO A 312 16.36 1.03 7.81
N LEU A 313 17.33 1.06 6.89
CA LEU A 313 17.82 2.31 6.30
C LEU A 313 17.07 2.64 5.00
N GLY A 314 16.82 3.92 4.74
CA GLY A 314 16.12 4.35 3.51
C GLY A 314 16.84 3.94 2.21
N GLU A 315 18.17 3.87 2.24
CA GLU A 315 19.01 3.39 1.12
C GLU A 315 18.82 1.90 0.81
N GLU A 316 18.32 1.11 1.77
CA GLU A 316 18.05 -0.32 1.60
C GLU A 316 16.71 -0.59 0.89
N CYS A 317 15.94 0.45 0.55
CA CYS A 317 14.61 0.32 -0.06
C CYS A 317 14.64 -0.52 -1.36
N ALA A 318 15.68 -0.37 -2.18
CA ALA A 318 15.82 -1.12 -3.44
C ALA A 318 16.43 -2.53 -3.27
N LEU A 319 16.95 -2.88 -2.07
CA LEU A 319 17.58 -4.19 -1.86
C LEU A 319 16.58 -5.31 -2.09
N HIS A 320 17.05 -6.39 -2.73
CA HIS A 320 16.25 -7.57 -3.04
C HIS A 320 15.05 -7.33 -3.95
N LEU A 321 14.99 -6.19 -4.65
CA LEU A 321 14.00 -6.00 -5.72
C LEU A 321 14.22 -7.01 -6.85
N THR A 322 15.48 -7.23 -7.23
CA THR A 322 15.92 -8.35 -8.06
C THR A 322 17.22 -8.93 -7.49
N GLY A 323 17.59 -10.14 -7.88
CA GLY A 323 18.86 -10.77 -7.57
C GLY A 323 20.00 -10.29 -8.46
N SER A 324 21.22 -10.64 -8.06
CA SER A 324 22.42 -10.40 -8.86
C SER A 324 22.30 -11.06 -10.24
N ALA A 325 22.74 -10.35 -11.29
CA ALA A 325 22.85 -10.90 -12.63
C ALA A 325 23.99 -11.93 -12.65
N ASN A 326 23.65 -13.21 -12.62
CA ASN A 326 24.61 -14.28 -12.78
C ASN A 326 24.76 -14.61 -14.28
N PRO A 327 25.98 -14.71 -14.83
CA PRO A 327 26.17 -15.18 -16.19
C PRO A 327 25.59 -16.59 -16.35
N ALA A 328 24.74 -16.77 -17.36
CA ALA A 328 24.29 -18.10 -17.73
C ALA A 328 25.46 -18.89 -18.37
N PRO A 329 25.49 -20.23 -18.20
CA PRO A 329 26.50 -21.06 -18.84
C PRO A 329 26.37 -20.98 -20.37
N ALA A 330 27.44 -21.35 -21.09
CA ALA A 330 27.37 -21.46 -22.53
C ALA A 330 26.29 -22.48 -22.94
N ALA A 331 25.42 -22.09 -23.86
CA ALA A 331 24.39 -22.97 -24.40
C ALA A 331 24.99 -23.90 -25.46
N ASP A 332 24.79 -25.22 -25.32
CA ASP A 332 25.04 -26.17 -26.41
C ASP A 332 23.77 -26.32 -27.27
N ILE A 333 23.39 -25.23 -27.93
CA ILE A 333 22.20 -25.19 -28.80
C ILE A 333 22.68 -24.80 -30.19
N GLN A 334 22.52 -25.75 -31.13
CA GLN A 334 22.85 -25.54 -32.53
C GLN A 334 21.60 -25.18 -33.33
N LEU A 335 21.67 -24.11 -34.12
CA LEU A 335 20.61 -23.69 -35.03
C LEU A 335 21.06 -23.90 -36.48
N ASP A 336 20.07 -24.05 -37.37
CA ASP A 336 20.33 -24.03 -38.80
C ASP A 336 20.69 -22.60 -39.24
N ALA A 337 21.32 -22.43 -40.41
CA ALA A 337 21.78 -21.12 -40.88
C ALA A 337 20.64 -20.08 -41.03
N SER A 338 19.43 -20.57 -41.25
CA SER A 338 18.17 -19.83 -41.18
C SER A 338 17.14 -20.73 -40.50
N CYS A 339 16.32 -20.16 -39.61
CA CYS A 339 15.24 -20.89 -38.96
C CYS A 339 14.15 -19.94 -38.48
N ARG A 340 13.01 -20.48 -38.06
CA ARG A 340 11.96 -19.69 -37.42
C ARG A 340 12.26 -19.53 -35.94
N MET A 341 11.78 -18.44 -35.34
CA MET A 341 11.93 -18.22 -33.90
C MET A 341 11.34 -19.39 -33.10
N LEU A 342 10.22 -19.96 -33.55
CA LEU A 342 9.60 -21.11 -32.90
C LEU A 342 10.51 -22.35 -32.86
N ASP A 343 11.30 -22.58 -33.92
CA ASP A 343 12.22 -23.73 -33.98
C ASP A 343 13.39 -23.53 -33.01
N ALA A 344 13.89 -22.30 -32.90
CA ALA A 344 14.97 -21.94 -31.97
C ALA A 344 14.52 -22.03 -30.50
N VAL A 345 13.32 -21.56 -30.18
CA VAL A 345 12.74 -21.69 -28.83
C VAL A 345 12.51 -23.16 -28.48
N ASN A 346 11.96 -23.96 -29.39
CA ASN A 346 11.77 -25.39 -29.15
C ASN A 346 13.09 -26.11 -28.85
N ARG A 347 14.13 -25.88 -29.65
CA ARG A 347 15.49 -26.44 -29.38
C ARG A 347 16.02 -25.99 -28.02
N THR A 348 15.78 -24.73 -27.64
CA THR A 348 16.17 -24.19 -26.34
C THR A 348 15.46 -24.88 -25.18
N PHE A 349 14.16 -25.15 -25.31
CA PHE A 349 13.39 -25.87 -24.28
C PHE A 349 13.85 -27.32 -24.13
N HIS A 350 14.15 -28.01 -25.23
CA HIS A 350 14.71 -29.36 -25.18
C HIS A 350 16.07 -29.39 -24.47
N ALA A 351 16.95 -28.45 -24.80
CA ALA A 351 18.25 -28.31 -24.15
C ALA A 351 18.13 -27.93 -22.67
N ALA A 352 17.17 -27.06 -22.32
CA ALA A 352 16.89 -26.71 -20.93
C ALA A 352 16.41 -27.93 -20.14
N MET A 353 15.56 -28.77 -20.73
CA MET A 353 15.08 -30.00 -20.08
C MET A 353 16.19 -31.02 -19.83
N ASP A 354 17.23 -31.03 -20.68
CA ASP A 354 18.43 -31.85 -20.50
C ASP A 354 19.40 -31.27 -19.46
N ALA A 355 19.60 -29.96 -19.47
CA ALA A 355 20.58 -29.28 -18.62
C ALA A 355 20.08 -28.96 -17.20
N LEU A 356 18.77 -28.71 -17.05
CA LEU A 356 18.16 -28.24 -15.81
C LEU A 356 17.19 -29.32 -15.28
N PRO A 357 17.58 -30.10 -14.25
CA PRO A 357 16.69 -31.12 -13.68
C PRO A 357 15.43 -30.50 -13.07
N ASP A 358 15.52 -29.27 -12.59
CA ASP A 358 14.44 -28.56 -11.90
C ASP A 358 13.52 -27.75 -12.83
N VAL A 359 13.75 -27.74 -14.15
CA VAL A 359 12.86 -27.04 -15.08
C VAL A 359 11.52 -27.77 -15.22
N VAL A 360 10.42 -27.02 -15.18
CA VAL A 360 9.07 -27.55 -15.37
C VAL A 360 8.35 -26.69 -16.39
N PHE A 361 7.75 -27.31 -17.39
CA PHE A 361 6.92 -26.68 -18.41
C PHE A 361 5.45 -26.94 -18.09
N PHE A 362 4.64 -25.88 -18.07
CA PHE A 362 3.22 -25.95 -17.78
C PHE A 362 2.48 -24.83 -18.51
N GLY A 363 1.33 -25.13 -19.07
CA GLY A 363 0.53 -24.17 -19.83
C GLY A 363 -0.54 -24.87 -20.64
N GLU A 364 -1.36 -24.09 -21.32
CA GLU A 364 -2.50 -24.62 -22.06
C GLU A 364 -2.04 -25.29 -23.35
N ASP A 365 -2.49 -26.53 -23.58
CA ASP A 365 -2.20 -27.29 -24.80
C ASP A 365 -0.70 -27.57 -25.08
N ILE A 366 0.19 -27.36 -24.12
CA ILE A 366 1.64 -27.54 -24.31
C ILE A 366 2.07 -29.00 -24.48
N ALA A 367 1.24 -29.96 -24.08
CA ALA A 367 1.55 -31.38 -24.21
C ALA A 367 1.38 -31.89 -25.66
N ASP A 368 2.09 -32.97 -25.97
CA ASP A 368 2.01 -33.69 -27.23
C ASP A 368 0.65 -34.40 -27.37
N PRO A 369 0.15 -34.58 -28.61
CA PRO A 369 0.82 -34.36 -29.90
C PRO A 369 0.78 -32.92 -30.41
N LYS A 370 0.18 -31.98 -29.68
CA LYS A 370 0.03 -30.57 -30.11
C LYS A 370 1.32 -29.79 -29.88
N GLY A 371 1.81 -29.70 -28.65
CA GLY A 371 3.04 -28.96 -28.33
C GLY A 371 2.85 -27.44 -28.25
N GLY A 372 1.68 -27.00 -27.80
CA GLY A 372 1.27 -25.60 -27.73
C GLY A 372 0.61 -25.12 -29.03
N VAL A 373 -0.12 -24.00 -28.98
CA VAL A 373 -0.78 -23.40 -30.16
C VAL A 373 0.22 -23.11 -31.30
N PHE A 374 1.45 -22.77 -30.94
CA PHE A 374 2.53 -22.42 -31.86
C PHE A 374 3.60 -23.50 -32.01
N ASN A 375 3.38 -24.72 -31.48
CA ASN A 375 4.33 -25.85 -31.49
C ASN A 375 5.65 -25.60 -30.72
N LEU A 376 5.72 -24.60 -29.83
CA LEU A 376 6.95 -24.24 -29.10
C LEU A 376 7.45 -25.36 -28.17
N THR A 377 6.54 -26.14 -27.60
CA THR A 377 6.83 -27.20 -26.61
C THR A 377 6.73 -28.60 -27.19
N LYS A 378 6.62 -28.71 -28.53
CA LYS A 378 6.50 -29.99 -29.23
C LYS A 378 7.64 -30.96 -28.86
N GLY A 379 7.26 -32.18 -28.51
CA GLY A 379 8.14 -33.27 -28.10
C GLY A 379 8.55 -33.25 -26.63
N LEU A 380 8.27 -32.19 -25.85
CA LEU A 380 8.71 -32.11 -24.44
C LEU A 380 7.98 -33.11 -23.56
N SER A 381 6.66 -33.24 -23.69
CA SER A 381 5.89 -34.20 -22.87
C SER A 381 6.10 -35.66 -23.29
N THR A 382 6.47 -35.90 -24.55
CA THR A 382 6.93 -37.22 -25.02
C THR A 382 8.28 -37.57 -24.39
N LYS A 383 9.15 -36.58 -24.22
CA LYS A 383 10.47 -36.72 -23.57
C LYS A 383 10.32 -36.95 -22.07
N ASP A 384 9.45 -36.19 -21.42
CA ASP A 384 9.19 -36.28 -19.98
C ASP A 384 7.77 -35.76 -19.66
N PRO A 385 6.81 -36.67 -19.43
CA PRO A 385 5.41 -36.32 -19.21
C PRO A 385 5.11 -35.78 -17.80
N GLU A 386 6.07 -35.83 -16.88
CA GLU A 386 5.89 -35.30 -15.51
C GLU A 386 6.31 -33.83 -15.43
N ARG A 387 7.36 -33.45 -16.18
CA ARG A 387 7.88 -32.09 -16.23
C ARG A 387 7.32 -31.23 -17.36
N ALA A 388 6.58 -31.78 -18.33
CA ALA A 388 5.88 -31.01 -19.37
C ALA A 388 4.40 -31.40 -19.43
N VAL A 389 3.54 -30.59 -18.80
CA VAL A 389 2.14 -30.94 -18.53
C VAL A 389 1.18 -29.84 -18.94
N ASN A 390 0.00 -30.21 -19.46
CA ASN A 390 -1.07 -29.26 -19.70
C ASN A 390 -1.58 -28.64 -18.40
N SER A 391 -1.88 -27.34 -18.45
CA SER A 391 -2.64 -26.64 -17.42
C SER A 391 -4.14 -26.75 -17.64
N PRO A 392 -4.95 -26.52 -16.59
CA PRO A 392 -6.34 -26.12 -16.79
C PRO A 392 -6.41 -24.77 -17.51
N LEU A 393 -7.60 -24.45 -18.02
CA LEU A 393 -7.92 -23.16 -18.65
C LEU A 393 -8.17 -22.12 -17.55
N ALA A 394 -7.11 -21.72 -16.87
CA ALA A 394 -7.13 -20.84 -15.72
C ALA A 394 -5.78 -20.16 -15.50
N GLU A 395 -5.64 -18.90 -15.92
CA GLU A 395 -4.36 -18.19 -15.94
C GLU A 395 -3.88 -17.80 -14.52
N SER A 396 -4.78 -17.58 -13.57
CA SER A 396 -4.41 -17.42 -12.16
C SER A 396 -3.74 -18.68 -11.64
N THR A 397 -4.30 -19.86 -11.92
CA THR A 397 -3.69 -21.16 -11.59
C THR A 397 -2.29 -21.29 -12.18
N ILE A 398 -2.10 -21.02 -13.48
CA ILE A 398 -0.79 -21.09 -14.14
C ILE A 398 0.23 -20.21 -13.40
N MET A 399 -0.10 -18.94 -13.17
CA MET A 399 0.84 -17.99 -12.57
C MET A 399 1.09 -18.25 -11.07
N GLY A 400 0.06 -18.58 -10.31
CA GLY A 400 0.18 -18.85 -8.87
C GLY A 400 0.94 -20.14 -8.57
N VAL A 401 0.67 -21.21 -9.32
CA VAL A 401 1.41 -22.48 -9.22
C VAL A 401 2.87 -22.30 -9.62
N ALA A 402 3.16 -21.46 -10.63
CA ALA A 402 4.54 -21.12 -11.00
C ALA A 402 5.30 -20.47 -9.82
N VAL A 403 4.68 -19.54 -9.09
CA VAL A 403 5.29 -18.94 -7.89
C VAL A 403 5.58 -20.00 -6.82
N GLY A 404 4.63 -20.92 -6.59
CA GLY A 404 4.78 -22.00 -5.63
C GLY A 404 5.96 -22.92 -5.94
N LEU A 405 6.02 -23.42 -7.18
CA LEU A 405 7.12 -24.24 -7.67
C LEU A 405 8.46 -23.52 -7.56
N ALA A 406 8.51 -22.26 -7.98
CA ALA A 406 9.71 -21.44 -7.95
C ALA A 406 10.23 -21.23 -6.52
N SER A 407 9.35 -20.87 -5.60
CA SER A 407 9.72 -20.62 -4.19
C SER A 407 10.02 -21.90 -3.41
N TYR A 408 9.47 -23.04 -3.83
CA TYR A 408 9.84 -24.36 -3.30
C TYR A 408 11.28 -24.74 -3.70
N GLY A 409 11.64 -24.54 -4.97
CA GLY A 409 12.99 -24.81 -5.50
C GLY A 409 13.05 -25.25 -6.97
N LYS A 410 11.92 -25.30 -7.69
CA LYS A 410 11.87 -25.60 -9.12
C LYS A 410 12.11 -24.35 -9.98
N ARG A 411 12.24 -24.52 -11.30
CA ARG A 411 12.45 -23.44 -12.28
C ARG A 411 11.35 -23.48 -13.36
N PRO A 412 10.12 -23.03 -13.04
CA PRO A 412 9.02 -23.13 -13.98
C PRO A 412 9.21 -22.22 -15.21
N CYS A 413 8.90 -22.74 -16.39
CA CYS A 413 8.85 -22.04 -17.68
C CYS A 413 7.45 -22.21 -18.29
N PHE A 414 6.56 -21.30 -17.96
CA PHE A 414 5.12 -21.50 -18.15
C PHE A 414 4.56 -20.62 -19.28
N GLU A 415 3.63 -21.17 -20.04
CA GLU A 415 2.98 -20.51 -21.17
C GLU A 415 1.69 -19.83 -20.73
N ILE A 416 1.50 -18.58 -21.13
CA ILE A 416 0.18 -17.98 -21.30
C ILE A 416 -0.09 -17.93 -22.80
N GLN A 417 -1.21 -18.51 -23.25
CA GLN A 417 -1.44 -18.81 -24.66
C GLN A 417 -1.35 -17.56 -25.57
N PHE A 418 -1.86 -16.42 -25.09
CA PHE A 418 -1.69 -15.09 -25.68
C PHE A 418 -1.60 -14.06 -24.56
N VAL A 419 -0.77 -13.03 -24.73
CA VAL A 419 -0.58 -11.99 -23.69
C VAL A 419 -1.91 -11.33 -23.28
N ASP A 420 -2.87 -11.24 -24.19
CA ASP A 420 -4.21 -10.70 -23.97
C ASP A 420 -4.99 -11.44 -22.86
N PHE A 421 -4.67 -12.71 -22.57
CA PHE A 421 -5.33 -13.53 -21.56
C PHE A 421 -4.62 -13.54 -20.20
N ILE A 422 -3.54 -12.78 -20.02
CA ILE A 422 -2.78 -12.79 -18.75
C ILE A 422 -3.53 -12.14 -17.58
N TYR A 423 -4.56 -11.34 -17.85
CA TYR A 423 -5.18 -10.46 -16.84
C TYR A 423 -5.88 -11.19 -15.67
N PRO A 424 -6.52 -12.36 -15.81
CA PRO A 424 -7.00 -13.13 -14.66
C PRO A 424 -5.87 -13.50 -13.69
N GLY A 425 -4.66 -13.77 -14.22
CA GLY A 425 -3.46 -14.03 -13.41
C GLY A 425 -2.73 -12.77 -12.92
N TRP A 426 -3.23 -11.57 -13.22
CA TRP A 426 -2.59 -10.30 -12.83
C TRP A 426 -2.41 -10.18 -11.32
N ASN A 427 -3.38 -10.67 -10.54
CA ASN A 427 -3.28 -10.69 -9.08
C ASN A 427 -2.09 -11.52 -8.60
N GLN A 428 -1.82 -12.68 -9.20
CA GLN A 428 -0.64 -13.50 -8.88
C GLN A 428 0.67 -12.80 -9.29
N LEU A 429 0.66 -12.08 -10.43
CA LEU A 429 1.82 -11.30 -10.88
C LEU A 429 2.23 -10.24 -9.86
N VAL A 430 1.30 -9.36 -9.47
CA VAL A 430 1.63 -8.20 -8.62
C VAL A 430 1.70 -8.56 -7.15
N SER A 431 0.81 -9.43 -6.68
CA SER A 431 0.70 -9.76 -5.27
C SER A 431 1.71 -10.81 -4.83
N ASN A 432 2.23 -11.65 -5.72
CA ASN A 432 3.14 -12.74 -5.37
C ASN A 432 4.44 -12.69 -6.15
N MET A 433 4.38 -12.84 -7.47
CA MET A 433 5.56 -13.00 -8.32
C MET A 433 6.55 -11.83 -8.21
N ALA A 434 6.05 -10.61 -8.36
CA ALA A 434 6.86 -9.39 -8.37
C ALA A 434 7.46 -9.03 -7.00
N THR A 435 6.74 -9.35 -5.92
CA THR A 435 7.04 -8.81 -4.59
C THR A 435 7.67 -9.81 -3.63
N LEU A 436 7.59 -11.13 -3.89
CA LEU A 436 8.03 -12.16 -2.94
C LEU A 436 9.47 -11.97 -2.46
N ARG A 437 10.41 -11.74 -3.38
CA ARG A 437 11.82 -11.54 -3.03
C ARG A 437 12.03 -10.29 -2.20
N TRP A 438 11.39 -9.19 -2.60
CA TRP A 438 11.52 -7.91 -1.93
C TRP A 438 10.87 -7.93 -0.54
N ARG A 439 9.62 -8.39 -0.41
CA ARG A 439 8.88 -8.39 0.86
C ARG A 439 9.42 -9.40 1.89
N SER A 440 10.19 -10.39 1.46
CA SER A 440 10.86 -11.35 2.34
C SER A 440 12.33 -11.03 2.60
N PHE A 441 12.78 -9.83 2.23
CA PHE A 441 14.18 -9.41 2.36
C PHE A 441 15.17 -10.42 1.78
N GLY A 442 14.82 -11.00 0.63
CA GLY A 442 15.63 -12.00 -0.09
C GLY A 442 15.61 -13.41 0.49
N GLN A 443 14.86 -13.70 1.57
CA GLN A 443 14.74 -15.05 2.14
C GLN A 443 14.02 -16.02 1.19
N TRP A 444 13.02 -15.53 0.46
CA TRP A 444 12.34 -16.26 -0.59
C TRP A 444 12.73 -15.70 -1.96
N LYS A 445 12.79 -16.57 -2.96
CA LYS A 445 13.04 -16.19 -4.37
C LYS A 445 11.92 -16.71 -5.26
N CYS A 446 11.89 -16.24 -6.50
CA CYS A 446 10.88 -16.64 -7.50
C CYS A 446 11.55 -16.86 -8.88
N PRO A 447 12.44 -17.86 -9.02
CA PRO A 447 13.13 -18.16 -10.29
C PRO A 447 12.18 -18.79 -11.31
N LEU A 448 11.46 -17.97 -12.09
CA LEU A 448 10.52 -18.45 -13.09
C LEU A 448 10.57 -17.66 -14.40
N VAL A 449 10.07 -18.28 -15.46
CA VAL A 449 9.84 -17.67 -16.76
C VAL A 449 8.37 -17.81 -17.12
N ILE A 450 7.70 -16.70 -17.42
CA ILE A 450 6.42 -16.69 -18.13
C ILE A 450 6.71 -16.27 -19.56
N TYR A 451 6.17 -16.98 -20.54
CA TYR A 451 6.23 -16.52 -21.92
C TYR A 451 4.84 -16.47 -22.52
N ALA A 452 4.62 -15.47 -23.37
CA ALA A 452 3.33 -15.24 -24.00
C ALA A 452 3.52 -14.70 -25.43
N PRO A 453 2.86 -15.31 -26.43
CA PRO A 453 2.73 -14.72 -27.76
C PRO A 453 2.04 -13.36 -27.71
N CYS A 454 2.59 -12.36 -28.39
CA CYS A 454 2.12 -10.97 -28.38
C CYS A 454 2.14 -10.34 -29.78
N GLY A 455 1.51 -9.18 -29.89
CA GLY A 455 1.56 -8.30 -31.06
C GLY A 455 0.63 -8.67 -32.22
N GLY A 456 0.41 -7.70 -33.09
CA GLY A 456 -0.40 -7.75 -34.32
C GLY A 456 0.42 -8.07 -35.57
N TYR A 457 0.08 -7.41 -36.68
CA TYR A 457 0.58 -7.67 -38.04
C TYR A 457 0.20 -9.05 -38.59
N LEU A 458 -0.76 -9.71 -37.93
CA LEU A 458 -1.35 -10.98 -38.34
C LEU A 458 -2.87 -10.79 -38.39
N PRO A 459 -3.41 -10.39 -39.56
CA PRO A 459 -4.80 -10.01 -39.67
C PRO A 459 -5.78 -11.06 -39.16
N GLY A 460 -6.76 -10.58 -38.39
CA GLY A 460 -7.81 -11.41 -37.80
C GLY A 460 -7.63 -11.71 -36.31
N GLY A 461 -6.53 -11.25 -35.68
CA GLY A 461 -6.31 -11.38 -34.23
C GLY A 461 -7.23 -10.51 -33.36
N ALA A 462 -7.59 -9.33 -33.87
CA ALA A 462 -8.51 -8.37 -33.22
C ALA A 462 -8.13 -7.99 -31.77
N LEU A 463 -9.13 -7.71 -30.95
CA LEU A 463 -8.97 -7.16 -29.59
C LEU A 463 -8.18 -8.07 -28.64
N TRP A 464 -8.26 -9.39 -28.84
CA TRP A 464 -7.85 -10.41 -27.86
C TRP A 464 -6.71 -11.31 -28.35
N HIS A 465 -6.10 -10.98 -29.49
CA HIS A 465 -4.92 -11.66 -29.99
C HIS A 465 -4.03 -10.70 -30.78
N SER A 466 -3.90 -9.43 -30.38
CA SER A 466 -3.05 -8.49 -31.14
C SER A 466 -2.39 -7.43 -30.27
N GLN A 467 -2.56 -7.46 -28.94
CA GLN A 467 -1.87 -6.48 -28.09
C GLN A 467 -0.39 -6.85 -27.90
N ALA A 468 0.47 -5.83 -27.85
CA ALA A 468 1.89 -5.99 -27.49
C ALA A 468 2.06 -6.00 -25.95
N GLY A 469 1.56 -4.96 -25.28
CA GLY A 469 1.30 -4.93 -23.83
C GLY A 469 2.54 -4.85 -22.92
N GLU A 470 3.75 -4.69 -23.48
CA GLU A 470 5.01 -4.70 -22.74
C GLU A 470 5.08 -3.61 -21.66
N ALA A 471 4.47 -2.44 -21.89
CA ALA A 471 4.52 -1.33 -20.95
C ALA A 471 3.76 -1.65 -19.64
N SER A 472 2.74 -2.51 -19.68
CA SER A 472 1.98 -2.92 -18.50
C SER A 472 2.87 -3.66 -17.50
N PHE A 473 3.74 -4.55 -17.98
CA PHE A 473 4.63 -5.34 -17.14
C PHE A 473 5.88 -4.55 -16.73
N ALA A 474 6.43 -3.73 -17.63
CA ALA A 474 7.67 -2.98 -17.38
C ALA A 474 7.56 -1.99 -16.21
N ARG A 475 6.33 -1.57 -15.88
CA ARG A 475 6.03 -0.69 -14.74
C ARG A 475 5.95 -1.43 -13.40
N VAL A 476 5.94 -2.77 -13.37
CA VAL A 476 5.85 -3.56 -12.15
C VAL A 476 7.26 -3.85 -11.62
N PRO A 477 7.67 -3.28 -10.47
CA PRO A 477 9.00 -3.51 -9.91
C PRO A 477 9.20 -4.99 -9.54
N GLY A 478 10.40 -5.52 -9.81
CA GLY A 478 10.76 -6.91 -9.48
C GLY A 478 10.48 -7.93 -10.60
N ILE A 479 9.84 -7.50 -11.70
CA ILE A 479 9.66 -8.31 -12.91
C ILE A 479 10.67 -7.87 -13.98
N ARG A 480 11.25 -8.85 -14.68
CA ARG A 480 12.02 -8.59 -15.91
C ARG A 480 11.14 -8.81 -17.14
N VAL A 481 11.29 -7.97 -18.16
CA VAL A 481 10.48 -8.02 -19.38
C VAL A 481 11.38 -7.94 -20.60
N VAL A 482 11.26 -8.92 -21.51
CA VAL A 482 12.04 -8.98 -22.75
C VAL A 482 11.16 -9.30 -23.94
N VAL A 483 11.57 -8.79 -25.10
CA VAL A 483 10.88 -8.93 -26.40
C VAL A 483 11.95 -9.27 -27.45
N PRO A 484 12.15 -10.55 -27.82
CA PRO A 484 13.11 -10.92 -28.84
C PRO A 484 12.65 -10.51 -30.25
N SER A 485 13.61 -10.26 -31.13
CA SER A 485 13.36 -9.86 -32.52
C SER A 485 13.93 -10.85 -33.55
N THR A 486 14.75 -11.82 -33.13
CA THR A 486 15.32 -12.86 -34.01
C THR A 486 15.32 -14.24 -33.36
N PRO A 487 15.50 -15.34 -34.13
CA PRO A 487 15.61 -16.68 -33.55
C PRO A 487 16.76 -16.83 -32.56
N GLY A 488 17.92 -16.20 -32.85
CA GLY A 488 19.07 -16.18 -31.95
C GLY A 488 18.80 -15.42 -30.67
N ASP A 489 18.12 -14.27 -30.75
CA ASP A 489 17.74 -13.48 -29.56
C ASP A 489 16.77 -14.26 -28.66
N ALA A 490 15.75 -14.88 -29.24
CA ALA A 490 14.78 -15.67 -28.48
C ALA A 490 15.47 -16.80 -27.73
N ALA A 491 16.29 -17.60 -28.41
CA ALA A 491 17.02 -18.71 -27.79
C ALA A 491 17.98 -18.22 -26.67
N GLY A 492 18.76 -17.17 -26.92
CA GLY A 492 19.72 -16.63 -25.97
C GLY A 492 19.06 -15.99 -24.73
N LEU A 493 17.95 -15.28 -24.91
CA LEU A 493 17.20 -14.66 -23.81
C LEU A 493 16.47 -15.70 -22.95
N PHE A 494 15.83 -16.71 -23.57
CA PHE A 494 15.25 -17.83 -22.83
C PHE A 494 16.30 -18.57 -22.02
N TRP A 495 17.46 -18.87 -22.63
CA TRP A 495 18.54 -19.55 -21.95
C TRP A 495 19.03 -18.77 -20.72
N THR A 496 19.23 -17.46 -20.85
CA THR A 496 19.57 -16.60 -19.71
C THR A 496 18.48 -16.58 -18.65
N ALA A 497 17.21 -16.42 -19.05
CA ALA A 497 16.08 -16.32 -18.11
C ALA A 497 15.89 -17.62 -17.30
N LEU A 498 16.01 -18.79 -17.94
CA LEU A 498 15.91 -20.10 -17.29
C LEU A 498 17.01 -20.34 -16.25
N HIS A 499 18.18 -19.69 -16.40
CA HIS A 499 19.28 -19.73 -15.44
C HIS A 499 19.24 -18.56 -14.43
N GLY A 500 18.27 -17.64 -14.57
CA GLY A 500 18.07 -16.49 -13.69
C GLY A 500 17.32 -16.83 -12.40
N GLU A 501 17.48 -15.99 -11.38
CA GLU A 501 16.91 -16.20 -10.03
C GLU A 501 15.65 -15.37 -9.73
N ASP A 502 15.14 -14.62 -10.72
CA ASP A 502 14.00 -13.71 -10.55
C ASP A 502 13.05 -13.82 -11.74
N PRO A 503 11.77 -13.45 -11.56
CA PRO A 503 10.73 -13.70 -12.56
C PRO A 503 10.99 -12.90 -13.83
N THR A 504 10.91 -13.59 -14.96
CA THR A 504 11.10 -13.00 -16.30
C THR A 504 9.90 -13.27 -17.19
N ILE A 505 9.37 -12.23 -17.81
CA ILE A 505 8.32 -12.30 -18.83
C ILE A 505 8.97 -12.16 -20.20
N ILE A 506 8.73 -13.12 -21.08
CA ILE A 506 9.21 -13.14 -22.47
C ILE A 506 8.00 -13.01 -23.40
N LEU A 507 7.87 -11.86 -24.05
CA LEU A 507 6.77 -11.59 -24.97
C LEU A 507 7.23 -11.91 -26.40
N LEU A 508 6.61 -12.91 -27.04
CA LEU A 508 7.04 -13.43 -28.34
C LEU A 508 6.23 -12.76 -29.47
N PRO A 509 6.83 -11.91 -30.32
CA PRO A 509 6.11 -11.23 -31.38
C PRO A 509 5.65 -12.23 -32.44
N LYS A 510 4.33 -12.43 -32.54
CA LYS A 510 3.76 -13.54 -33.32
C LYS A 510 4.06 -13.46 -34.81
N HIS A 511 4.09 -12.26 -35.38
CA HIS A 511 4.44 -12.06 -36.78
C HIS A 511 5.86 -12.58 -37.06
N LEU A 512 6.84 -12.23 -36.22
CA LEU A 512 8.21 -12.74 -36.31
C LEU A 512 8.35 -14.22 -35.96
N MET A 513 7.42 -14.82 -35.20
CA MET A 513 7.52 -16.24 -34.83
C MET A 513 7.54 -17.19 -36.03
N TRP A 514 6.86 -16.81 -37.12
CA TRP A 514 6.71 -17.62 -38.33
C TRP A 514 7.71 -17.28 -39.42
N ALA A 515 8.38 -16.13 -39.34
CA ALA A 515 9.37 -15.69 -40.30
C ALA A 515 10.61 -16.60 -40.26
N GLU A 516 11.08 -17.01 -41.44
CA GLU A 516 12.35 -17.73 -41.58
C GLU A 516 13.48 -16.71 -41.69
N LEU A 517 14.26 -16.58 -40.61
CA LEU A 517 15.26 -15.53 -40.46
C LEU A 517 16.67 -16.13 -40.29
N PRO A 518 17.73 -15.41 -40.73
CA PRO A 518 19.11 -15.81 -40.46
C PRO A 518 19.33 -16.04 -38.95
N ALA A 519 20.02 -17.13 -38.63
CA ALA A 519 20.29 -17.51 -37.25
C ALA A 519 21.78 -17.83 -37.04
N PRO A 520 22.33 -17.51 -35.85
CA PRO A 520 23.70 -17.89 -35.53
C PRO A 520 23.78 -19.41 -35.41
N LYS A 521 24.89 -20.00 -35.88
CA LYS A 521 25.09 -21.46 -35.81
C LYS A 521 25.02 -21.98 -34.36
N SER A 522 25.59 -21.23 -33.41
CA SER A 522 25.57 -21.54 -31.99
C SER A 522 24.85 -20.43 -31.25
N VAL A 523 23.95 -20.78 -30.32
CA VAL A 523 23.27 -19.81 -29.46
C VAL A 523 24.22 -19.33 -28.37
N GLU A 524 24.24 -18.02 -28.14
CA GLU A 524 24.93 -17.41 -27.00
C GLU A 524 23.89 -16.97 -25.97
N ALA A 525 24.25 -17.07 -24.68
CA ALA A 525 23.43 -16.51 -23.61
C ALA A 525 23.43 -14.97 -23.71
N ILE A 526 22.25 -14.35 -23.73
CA ILE A 526 22.13 -12.89 -23.85
C ILE A 526 21.81 -12.30 -22.47
N PRO A 527 22.67 -11.43 -21.91
CA PRO A 527 22.36 -10.73 -20.67
C PRO A 527 21.08 -9.89 -20.79
N LEU A 528 20.21 -10.01 -19.78
CA LEU A 528 18.99 -9.18 -19.70
C LEU A 528 19.38 -7.72 -19.45
N GLY A 529 18.74 -6.79 -20.16
CA GLY A 529 19.05 -5.36 -20.11
C GLY A 529 20.09 -4.89 -21.12
N GLN A 530 20.52 -5.75 -22.06
CA GLN A 530 21.49 -5.39 -23.09
C GLN A 530 20.83 -5.22 -24.46
N ALA A 531 21.00 -4.05 -25.09
CA ALA A 531 20.53 -3.81 -26.45
C ALA A 531 21.49 -4.39 -27.51
N ARG A 532 20.99 -4.58 -28.73
CA ARG A 532 21.78 -5.00 -29.89
C ARG A 532 21.87 -3.84 -30.88
N LEU A 533 23.10 -3.54 -31.29
CA LEU A 533 23.33 -2.66 -32.44
C LEU A 533 23.09 -3.45 -33.73
N VAL A 534 22.01 -3.14 -34.44
CA VAL A 534 21.64 -3.81 -35.70
C VAL A 534 22.40 -3.18 -36.87
N ARG A 535 22.46 -1.84 -36.90
CA ARG A 535 23.18 -1.05 -37.91
C ARG A 535 23.90 0.12 -37.25
N SER A 536 25.15 0.38 -37.64
CA SER A 536 25.88 1.58 -37.23
C SER A 536 25.54 2.75 -38.16
N GLY A 537 25.45 3.95 -37.59
CA GLY A 537 25.34 5.20 -38.35
C GLY A 537 25.62 6.44 -37.50
N GLU A 538 25.74 7.60 -38.14
CA GLU A 538 26.08 8.87 -37.47
C GLU A 538 24.98 9.95 -37.60
N LEU A 539 23.97 9.73 -38.43
CA LEU A 539 22.96 10.76 -38.73
C LEU A 539 21.83 10.83 -37.70
N LEU A 540 21.33 9.67 -37.26
CA LEU A 540 20.14 9.53 -36.43
C LEU A 540 20.17 8.21 -35.64
N THR A 541 19.78 8.26 -34.37
CA THR A 541 19.50 7.09 -33.53
C THR A 541 18.06 6.64 -33.75
N LEU A 542 17.86 5.37 -34.09
CA LEU A 542 16.55 4.73 -34.15
C LEU A 542 16.52 3.57 -33.15
N VAL A 543 15.61 3.64 -32.17
CA VAL A 543 15.41 2.61 -31.15
C VAL A 543 14.09 1.88 -31.41
N THR A 544 14.13 0.55 -31.44
CA THR A 544 12.94 -0.30 -31.63
C THR A 544 13.13 -1.69 -31.02
N TRP A 545 12.12 -2.57 -31.11
CA TRP A 545 12.13 -3.95 -30.61
C TRP A 545 10.99 -4.76 -31.25
N GLY A 546 11.08 -6.08 -31.18
CA GLY A 546 10.05 -7.01 -31.65
C GLY A 546 9.71 -6.81 -33.14
N ASN A 547 8.42 -6.88 -33.48
CA ASN A 547 7.94 -6.75 -34.87
C ASN A 547 8.42 -5.45 -35.56
N CYS A 548 8.61 -4.39 -34.79
CA CYS A 548 9.01 -3.09 -35.34
C CYS A 548 10.47 -3.08 -35.85
N VAL A 549 11.32 -4.04 -35.49
CA VAL A 549 12.67 -4.17 -36.06
C VAL A 549 12.58 -4.42 -37.57
N GLU A 550 11.82 -5.43 -37.99
CA GLU A 550 11.63 -5.76 -39.41
C GLU A 550 10.98 -4.59 -40.16
N LEU A 551 9.91 -4.01 -39.59
CA LEU A 551 9.22 -2.86 -40.18
C LEU A 551 10.16 -1.67 -40.46
N VAL A 552 11.09 -1.41 -39.54
CA VAL A 552 12.08 -0.32 -39.68
C VAL A 552 13.12 -0.67 -40.74
N GLU A 553 13.65 -1.89 -40.76
CA GLU A 553 14.61 -2.32 -41.79
C GLU A 553 13.99 -2.22 -43.19
N GLU A 554 12.76 -2.74 -43.38
CA GLU A 554 12.02 -2.62 -44.64
C GLU A 554 11.81 -1.16 -45.06
N THR A 555 11.47 -0.28 -44.09
CA THR A 555 11.28 1.15 -44.38
C THR A 555 12.58 1.78 -44.88
N LEU A 556 13.71 1.50 -44.22
CA LEU A 556 15.02 2.05 -44.59
C LEU A 556 15.50 1.52 -45.95
N GLU A 557 15.19 0.28 -46.31
CA GLU A 557 15.48 -0.29 -47.62
C GLU A 557 14.60 0.30 -48.73
N ALA A 558 13.32 0.54 -48.45
CA ALA A 558 12.36 1.12 -49.40
C ALA A 558 12.64 2.61 -49.67
N MET A 559 13.20 3.32 -48.70
CA MET A 559 13.69 4.68 -48.89
C MET A 559 14.90 4.64 -49.83
N ASN A 560 14.77 5.15 -51.06
CA ASN A 560 15.86 5.30 -52.05
C ASN A 560 16.97 6.31 -51.63
N SER A 561 17.22 6.42 -50.33
CA SER A 561 18.17 7.30 -49.67
C SER A 561 19.06 6.45 -48.77
N ASN A 562 20.37 6.49 -48.98
CA ASN A 562 21.34 5.82 -48.10
C ASN A 562 21.50 6.61 -46.78
N LEU A 563 20.44 6.67 -45.98
CA LEU A 563 20.47 7.33 -44.67
C LEU A 563 21.38 6.56 -43.73
N ASP A 564 22.25 7.29 -43.05
CA ASP A 564 23.24 6.73 -42.13
C ASP A 564 22.66 6.60 -40.71
N VAL A 565 21.71 5.66 -40.55
CA VAL A 565 20.95 5.44 -39.33
C VAL A 565 21.64 4.45 -38.41
N GLU A 566 21.78 4.82 -37.14
CA GLU A 566 22.17 3.90 -36.07
C GLU A 566 20.91 3.22 -35.52
N LEU A 567 20.73 1.93 -35.84
CA LEU A 567 19.57 1.13 -35.46
C LEU A 567 19.87 0.27 -34.25
N ILE A 568 19.12 0.47 -33.18
CA ILE A 568 19.23 -0.25 -31.91
C ILE A 568 17.96 -1.05 -31.66
N ASP A 569 18.13 -2.36 -31.48
CA ASP A 569 17.11 -3.28 -30.98
C ASP A 569 17.26 -3.44 -29.46
N LEU A 570 16.27 -3.02 -28.68
CA LEU A 570 16.38 -3.03 -27.22
C LEU A 570 16.52 -4.43 -26.64
N ARG A 571 15.82 -5.44 -27.20
CA ARG A 571 15.65 -6.81 -26.69
C ARG A 571 15.06 -6.95 -25.29
N SER A 572 15.40 -6.05 -24.35
CA SER A 572 14.93 -5.99 -22.97
C SER A 572 14.25 -4.65 -22.71
N ILE A 573 13.06 -4.70 -22.13
CA ILE A 573 12.22 -3.54 -21.81
C ILE A 573 12.41 -3.13 -20.35
N ALA A 574 12.54 -4.12 -19.45
CA ALA A 574 12.82 -3.91 -18.04
C ALA A 574 13.78 -5.00 -17.52
N PRO A 575 15.02 -4.68 -17.12
CA PRO A 575 15.71 -3.40 -17.39
C PRO A 575 15.96 -3.20 -18.90
N TRP A 576 16.23 -1.96 -19.32
CA TRP A 576 16.63 -1.62 -20.69
C TRP A 576 18.00 -0.95 -20.70
N ASP A 577 18.67 -0.97 -21.86
CA ASP A 577 20.04 -0.50 -22.04
C ASP A 577 20.11 1.03 -22.20
N LYS A 578 19.99 1.72 -21.06
CA LYS A 578 20.01 3.19 -20.99
C LYS A 578 21.28 3.79 -21.60
N GLU A 579 22.43 3.17 -21.33
CA GLU A 579 23.72 3.72 -21.77
C GLU A 579 23.94 3.54 -23.27
N ALA A 580 23.54 2.40 -23.85
CA ALA A 580 23.64 2.21 -25.30
C ALA A 580 22.83 3.28 -26.06
N VAL A 581 21.60 3.56 -25.62
CA VAL A 581 20.76 4.59 -26.24
C VAL A 581 21.36 5.99 -26.01
N ALA A 582 21.78 6.31 -24.79
CA ALA A 582 22.39 7.60 -24.47
C ALA A 582 23.66 7.86 -25.30
N ALA A 583 24.54 6.87 -25.43
CA ALA A 583 25.75 6.95 -26.25
C ALA A 583 25.43 7.21 -27.72
N SER A 584 24.44 6.52 -28.27
CA SER A 584 23.98 6.70 -29.66
C SER A 584 23.36 8.09 -29.89
N VAL A 585 22.55 8.58 -28.95
CA VAL A 585 21.95 9.92 -29.04
C VAL A 585 23.02 11.01 -28.92
N ARG A 586 24.02 10.85 -28.05
CA ARG A 586 25.17 11.79 -27.98
C ARG A 586 25.94 11.83 -29.30
N LYS A 587 26.10 10.68 -29.97
CA LYS A 587 26.77 10.57 -31.28
C LYS A 587 25.97 11.26 -32.39
N THR A 588 24.68 10.96 -32.50
CA THR A 588 23.87 11.34 -33.67
C THR A 588 23.12 12.66 -33.49
N GLY A 589 22.71 12.97 -32.25
CA GLY A 589 21.92 14.14 -31.87
C GLY A 589 20.45 14.08 -32.29
N ARG A 590 19.94 12.95 -32.79
CA ARG A 590 18.52 12.78 -33.17
C ARG A 590 18.02 11.43 -32.70
N LEU A 591 16.81 11.39 -32.16
CA LEU A 591 16.21 10.17 -31.61
C LEU A 591 14.83 9.93 -32.25
N LEU A 592 14.68 8.78 -32.90
CA LEU A 592 13.41 8.20 -33.32
C LEU A 592 13.17 6.91 -32.53
N ILE A 593 11.98 6.75 -31.97
CA ILE A 593 11.56 5.50 -31.34
C ILE A 593 10.39 4.94 -32.14
N VAL A 594 10.45 3.67 -32.51
CA VAL A 594 9.36 2.95 -33.15
C VAL A 594 8.95 1.78 -32.26
N GLN A 595 7.70 1.77 -31.83
CA GLN A 595 7.18 0.74 -30.92
C GLN A 595 5.80 0.27 -31.36
N GLU A 596 5.44 -0.97 -31.02
CA GLU A 596 4.12 -1.51 -31.36
C GLU A 596 3.03 -1.11 -30.35
N ASP A 597 3.37 -1.01 -29.07
CA ASP A 597 2.43 -0.67 -28.00
C ASP A 597 1.87 0.76 -28.13
N ASN A 598 0.80 1.03 -27.37
CA ASN A 598 0.11 2.33 -27.31
C ASN A 598 1.08 3.48 -27.05
N ILE A 599 0.76 4.70 -27.52
CA ILE A 599 1.58 5.88 -27.23
C ILE A 599 1.54 6.25 -25.74
N SER A 600 0.38 6.18 -25.10
CA SER A 600 0.18 6.70 -23.75
C SER A 600 0.82 5.82 -22.66
N ALA A 601 1.60 6.47 -21.80
CA ALA A 601 2.36 5.87 -20.71
C ALA A 601 3.36 4.77 -21.18
N SER A 602 3.87 4.89 -22.39
CA SER A 602 4.63 3.84 -23.05
C SER A 602 6.12 3.81 -22.70
N VAL A 603 6.77 2.71 -23.11
CA VAL A 603 8.23 2.54 -23.06
C VAL A 603 8.92 3.66 -23.84
N GLY A 604 8.41 4.02 -25.03
CA GLY A 604 8.94 5.14 -25.81
C GLY A 604 8.89 6.46 -25.07
N GLN A 605 7.78 6.78 -24.38
CA GLN A 605 7.69 7.98 -23.55
C GLN A 605 8.68 7.96 -22.37
N MET A 606 8.88 6.79 -21.73
CA MET A 606 9.90 6.61 -20.69
C MET A 606 11.31 6.88 -21.23
N ILE A 607 11.66 6.34 -22.40
CA ILE A 607 12.98 6.57 -23.02
C ILE A 607 13.19 8.06 -23.29
N VAL A 608 12.19 8.76 -23.86
CA VAL A 608 12.28 10.22 -24.09
C VAL A 608 12.50 10.97 -22.78
N ALA A 609 11.75 10.64 -21.72
CA ALA A 609 11.88 11.30 -20.42
C ALA A 609 13.26 11.09 -19.80
N GLU A 610 13.80 9.86 -19.87
CA GLU A 610 15.13 9.52 -19.37
C GLU A 610 16.23 10.26 -20.16
N MET A 611 16.19 10.19 -21.49
CA MET A 611 17.18 10.84 -22.36
C MET A 611 17.18 12.37 -22.19
N CYS A 612 16.01 12.98 -22.01
CA CYS A 612 15.91 14.42 -21.79
C CYS A 612 16.29 14.85 -20.36
N SER A 613 16.32 13.93 -19.40
CA SER A 613 16.73 14.21 -18.02
C SER A 613 18.26 14.14 -17.83
N ASP A 614 18.98 13.40 -18.68
CA ASP A 614 20.44 13.47 -18.77
C ASP A 614 20.87 14.76 -19.50
N HIS A 615 21.46 15.69 -18.74
CA HIS A 615 21.95 16.96 -19.26
C HIS A 615 22.93 16.82 -20.43
N THR A 616 23.79 15.78 -20.43
CA THR A 616 24.76 15.55 -21.50
C THR A 616 24.08 15.13 -22.79
N VAL A 617 23.02 14.31 -22.71
CA VAL A 617 22.22 13.88 -23.86
C VAL A 617 21.38 15.05 -24.37
N LEU A 618 20.71 15.78 -23.46
CA LEU A 618 19.87 16.93 -23.80
C LEU A 618 20.62 18.00 -24.59
N GLN A 619 21.89 18.28 -24.23
CA GLN A 619 22.74 19.25 -24.94
C GLN A 619 23.10 18.82 -26.37
N CYS A 620 23.11 17.52 -26.66
CA CYS A 620 23.44 16.98 -27.98
C CYS A 620 22.23 16.92 -28.92
N LEU A 621 21.00 17.09 -28.41
CA LEU A 621 19.79 16.99 -29.22
C LEU A 621 19.70 18.12 -30.25
N LYS A 622 19.78 17.72 -31.53
CA LYS A 622 19.54 18.55 -32.71
C LYS A 622 18.06 18.71 -33.01
N THR A 623 17.20 17.81 -32.54
CA THR A 623 15.74 17.85 -32.71
C THR A 623 15.05 17.24 -31.49
N PRO A 624 13.80 17.63 -31.18
CA PRO A 624 13.01 16.90 -30.20
C PRO A 624 12.87 15.43 -30.63
N PRO A 625 12.99 14.46 -29.71
CA PRO A 625 12.73 13.06 -30.01
C PRO A 625 11.32 12.85 -30.59
N VAL A 626 11.19 11.88 -31.49
CA VAL A 626 9.90 11.50 -32.10
C VAL A 626 9.60 10.05 -31.77
N ILE A 627 8.34 9.76 -31.47
CA ILE A 627 7.83 8.39 -31.26
C ILE A 627 6.82 8.09 -32.38
N VAL A 628 6.99 6.94 -33.02
CA VAL A 628 5.99 6.32 -33.90
C VAL A 628 5.48 5.08 -33.18
N SER A 629 4.17 5.02 -32.93
CA SER A 629 3.55 3.96 -32.13
C SER A 629 2.14 3.65 -32.62
N LYS A 630 1.53 2.61 -32.07
CA LYS A 630 0.07 2.45 -32.16
C LYS A 630 -0.61 3.64 -31.46
N ASP A 631 -1.69 4.12 -32.05
CA ASP A 631 -2.52 5.16 -31.42
C ASP A 631 -3.29 4.56 -30.21
N ASP A 632 -3.89 5.40 -29.37
CA ASP A 632 -4.70 4.94 -28.22
C ASP A 632 -6.07 4.39 -28.68
N VAL A 633 -6.03 3.38 -29.54
CA VAL A 633 -7.16 2.67 -30.13
C VAL A 633 -6.92 1.16 -30.07
N HIS A 634 -8.00 0.40 -30.09
CA HIS A 634 -7.89 -1.05 -30.14
C HIS A 634 -7.60 -1.57 -31.55
N VAL A 635 -6.98 -2.75 -31.63
CA VAL A 635 -6.76 -3.45 -32.90
C VAL A 635 -8.07 -4.06 -33.37
N GLY A 636 -8.60 -3.59 -34.49
CA GLY A 636 -9.86 -4.08 -35.05
C GLY A 636 -9.71 -5.42 -35.78
N PHE A 637 -10.78 -6.20 -35.86
CA PHE A 637 -10.79 -7.50 -36.57
C PHE A 637 -10.60 -7.36 -38.08
N ASN A 638 -11.13 -6.29 -38.68
CA ASN A 638 -10.93 -6.02 -40.11
C ASN A 638 -9.49 -5.53 -40.34
N PRO A 639 -8.74 -6.10 -41.31
CA PRO A 639 -7.36 -5.68 -41.59
C PRO A 639 -7.18 -4.17 -41.78
N ILE A 640 -8.19 -3.47 -42.32
CA ILE A 640 -8.17 -2.01 -42.47
C ILE A 640 -7.97 -1.31 -41.12
N TYR A 641 -8.64 -1.76 -40.06
CA TYR A 641 -8.51 -1.18 -38.74
C TYR A 641 -7.19 -1.58 -38.05
N GLU A 642 -6.73 -2.81 -38.25
CA GLU A 642 -5.45 -3.26 -37.70
C GLU A 642 -4.29 -2.45 -38.27
N TYR A 643 -4.17 -2.36 -39.59
CA TYR A 643 -3.10 -1.61 -40.24
C TYR A 643 -3.22 -0.09 -40.03
N ALA A 644 -4.43 0.45 -39.89
CA ALA A 644 -4.60 1.87 -39.57
C ALA A 644 -4.18 2.20 -38.13
N ALA A 645 -4.30 1.25 -37.20
CA ALA A 645 -3.91 1.46 -35.81
C ALA A 645 -2.40 1.32 -35.62
N LEU A 646 -1.79 0.28 -36.19
CA LEU A 646 -0.39 -0.08 -35.98
C LEU A 646 0.59 0.91 -36.65
N PRO A 647 1.85 0.98 -36.19
CA PRO A 647 2.93 1.64 -36.91
C PRO A 647 3.07 1.11 -38.34
N ASP A 648 3.37 2.00 -39.29
CA ASP A 648 3.58 1.66 -40.70
C ASP A 648 4.78 2.42 -41.31
N GLN A 649 5.20 2.01 -42.50
CA GLN A 649 6.34 2.59 -43.21
C GLN A 649 6.13 4.08 -43.53
N ALA A 650 4.90 4.51 -43.78
CA ALA A 650 4.57 5.89 -44.14
C ALA A 650 4.77 6.84 -42.95
N ARG A 651 4.31 6.43 -41.75
CA ARG A 651 4.50 7.18 -40.50
C ARG A 651 5.97 7.23 -40.10
N ILE A 652 6.71 6.14 -40.27
CA ILE A 652 8.16 6.09 -40.01
C ILE A 652 8.90 7.04 -40.97
N THR A 653 8.61 6.98 -42.27
CA THR A 653 9.20 7.88 -43.28
C THR A 653 8.92 9.34 -42.96
N ALA A 654 7.67 9.68 -42.63
CA ALA A 654 7.31 11.04 -42.24
C ALA A 654 8.02 11.53 -40.97
N ALA A 655 8.25 10.64 -40.00
CA ALA A 655 9.02 10.94 -38.80
C ALA A 655 10.51 11.18 -39.10
N LEU A 656 11.11 10.38 -39.99
CA LEU A 656 12.49 10.58 -40.46
C LEU A 656 12.63 11.92 -41.19
N ASP A 657 11.75 12.22 -42.14
CA ASP A 657 11.74 13.50 -42.88
C ASP A 657 11.61 14.70 -41.93
N ARG A 658 10.75 14.59 -40.90
CA ARG A 658 10.60 15.62 -39.86
C ARG A 658 11.89 15.84 -39.08
N LEU A 659 12.57 14.76 -38.66
CA LEU A 659 13.82 14.84 -37.91
C LEU A 659 14.99 15.39 -38.75
N LEU A 660 14.98 15.16 -40.05
CA LEU A 660 16.02 15.63 -40.97
C LEU A 660 15.78 17.08 -41.46
N SER A 661 14.53 17.53 -41.53
CA SER A 661 14.17 18.89 -41.98
C SER A 661 14.16 19.94 -40.86
N THR A 662 14.23 19.52 -39.60
CA THR A 662 14.22 20.43 -38.44
C THR A 662 15.58 20.44 -37.74
N THR A 663 15.94 21.57 -37.14
CA THR A 663 17.09 21.69 -36.24
C THR A 663 16.74 22.66 -35.13
N LEU A 664 17.00 22.27 -33.89
CA LEU A 664 16.83 23.09 -32.69
C LEU A 664 17.91 24.16 -32.66
N GLU A 665 17.50 25.42 -32.56
CA GLU A 665 18.40 26.51 -32.20
C GLU A 665 18.58 26.50 -30.68
N SER A 666 19.72 25.99 -30.21
CA SER A 666 20.02 25.93 -28.76
C SER A 666 20.24 27.34 -28.20
N SER A 667 19.41 27.76 -27.24
CA SER A 667 19.68 28.92 -26.37
C SER A 667 20.69 28.61 -25.25
N LEU A 668 21.17 27.36 -25.15
CA LEU A 668 22.09 26.86 -24.11
C LEU A 668 23.56 27.23 -24.36
N GLN A 669 23.86 28.11 -25.31
CA GLN A 669 25.20 28.70 -25.44
C GLN A 669 25.46 29.66 -24.28
N SER A 670 26.15 29.17 -23.24
CA SER A 670 26.70 30.03 -22.20
C SER A 670 27.64 31.06 -22.84
N LYS A 671 27.36 32.35 -22.64
CA LYS A 671 28.37 33.40 -22.78
C LYS A 671 29.54 33.03 -21.86
N ALA A 672 30.66 32.63 -22.45
CA ALA A 672 31.93 32.55 -21.75
C ALA A 672 32.34 33.97 -21.36
N GLY A 673 32.05 34.36 -20.11
CA GLY A 673 32.44 35.67 -19.60
C GLY A 673 31.75 35.98 -18.27
N ALA A 674 32.56 36.01 -17.22
CA ALA A 674 32.27 36.42 -15.84
C ALA A 674 31.68 35.35 -14.90
N MET A 675 32.57 34.53 -14.33
CA MET A 675 32.51 34.25 -12.90
C MET A 675 33.90 34.48 -12.32
N GLU A 676 34.05 35.63 -11.67
CA GLU A 676 35.16 35.90 -10.77
C GLU A 676 35.07 34.99 -9.55
N SER A 677 36.24 34.50 -9.16
CA SER A 677 36.50 33.76 -7.94
C SER A 677 36.12 34.55 -6.70
N ILE A 678 35.21 34.00 -5.89
CA ILE A 678 35.07 34.41 -4.49
C ILE A 678 35.60 33.26 -3.63
N GLN A 679 36.87 33.37 -3.25
CA GLN A 679 37.41 32.74 -2.05
C GLN A 679 37.05 33.62 -0.86
N THR A 680 36.60 33.03 0.26
CA THR A 680 36.76 33.59 1.60
C THR A 680 36.42 32.54 2.68
N PRO A 681 36.85 32.70 3.94
CA PRO A 681 37.68 31.73 4.63
C PRO A 681 36.90 30.96 5.70
N ILE A 682 37.45 29.82 6.11
CA ILE A 682 37.04 29.08 7.30
C ILE A 682 37.81 29.69 8.49
N GLU A 683 37.09 30.32 9.42
CA GLU A 683 37.58 30.59 10.77
C GLU A 683 36.71 29.86 11.79
N ASP A 684 37.38 29.01 12.56
CA ASP A 684 36.92 28.39 13.80
C ASP A 684 36.63 29.45 14.86
N SER A 685 35.48 29.34 15.53
CA SER A 685 35.42 29.49 16.98
C SER A 685 34.13 28.88 17.53
N MET A 686 34.24 27.66 18.06
CA MET A 686 33.31 27.18 19.09
C MET A 686 33.67 27.84 20.43
N THR A 687 32.70 28.49 21.06
CA THR A 687 32.63 28.60 22.52
C THR A 687 31.40 27.84 22.99
N ALA A 688 31.66 26.80 23.78
CA ALA A 688 30.67 25.96 24.42
C ALA A 688 30.20 26.57 25.74
N GLU A 689 28.89 26.55 25.95
CA GLU A 689 28.22 26.47 27.26
C GLU A 689 26.92 25.70 27.00
N SER A 690 26.40 24.82 27.85
CA SER A 690 26.96 23.95 28.87
C SER A 690 25.87 22.91 29.14
N ASN A 691 26.29 21.67 29.37
CA ASN A 691 25.55 20.53 29.90
C ASN A 691 24.23 20.82 30.64
N ASN A 692 23.22 19.99 30.38
CA ASN A 692 22.45 19.41 31.48
C ASN A 692 22.31 17.89 31.29
N ALA A 693 22.63 17.17 32.37
CA ALA A 693 22.49 15.74 32.52
C ALA A 693 21.00 15.32 32.54
N PRO A 694 20.66 14.05 32.28
CA PRO A 694 19.26 13.61 32.29
C PRO A 694 18.73 13.55 33.72
N SER A 695 17.59 14.20 33.98
CA SER A 695 16.76 13.87 35.13
C SER A 695 15.98 12.59 34.84
N ALA A 696 15.75 11.78 35.87
CA ALA A 696 15.02 10.52 35.82
C ALA A 696 13.49 10.73 35.69
N THR A 697 13.07 11.47 34.65
CA THR A 697 11.67 11.77 34.33
C THR A 697 11.45 11.55 32.84
N LYS A 698 10.48 10.72 32.49
CA LYS A 698 10.11 10.36 31.12
C LYS A 698 8.71 10.85 30.81
N MET A 699 8.50 11.53 29.68
CA MET A 699 7.17 12.00 29.27
C MET A 699 6.41 10.90 28.54
N ILE A 700 5.18 10.62 28.99
CA ILE A 700 4.24 9.77 28.26
C ILE A 700 3.48 10.64 27.26
N THR A 701 3.41 10.22 26.00
CA THR A 701 2.78 10.97 24.90
C THR A 701 1.67 10.17 24.23
N VAL A 702 0.76 10.84 23.53
CA VAL A 702 -0.27 10.18 22.71
C VAL A 702 0.39 9.33 21.61
N PRO A 703 0.06 8.04 21.52
CA PRO A 703 0.64 7.13 20.53
C PRO A 703 0.11 7.38 19.11
N ILE A 704 0.70 6.74 18.09
CA ILE A 704 0.05 6.64 16.77
C ILE A 704 -1.15 5.70 16.90
N LEU A 705 -2.36 6.25 16.74
CA LEU A 705 -3.63 5.56 17.01
C LEU A 705 -4.22 4.82 15.78
N GLY A 706 -3.49 4.76 14.67
CA GLY A 706 -3.87 4.06 13.44
C GLY A 706 -3.62 4.88 12.17
N GLU A 707 -3.83 4.25 11.01
CA GLU A 707 -3.60 4.88 9.71
C GLU A 707 -4.53 6.09 9.50
N GLY A 708 -3.94 7.27 9.30
CA GLY A 708 -4.65 8.52 9.03
C GLY A 708 -5.22 9.26 10.24
N ILE A 709 -5.08 8.73 11.47
CA ILE A 709 -5.59 9.35 12.70
C ILE A 709 -4.52 10.29 13.26
N ARG A 710 -4.86 11.58 13.41
CA ARG A 710 -3.92 12.60 13.93
C ARG A 710 -4.32 13.18 15.28
N VAL A 711 -5.57 12.97 15.69
CA VAL A 711 -6.15 13.56 16.89
C VAL A 711 -7.14 12.56 17.53
N ALA A 712 -7.24 12.58 18.86
CA ALA A 712 -8.18 11.77 19.66
C ALA A 712 -8.67 12.56 20.89
N ARG A 713 -9.89 12.32 21.36
CA ARG A 713 -10.51 12.97 22.53
C ARG A 713 -10.34 12.12 23.78
N VAL A 714 -9.78 12.65 24.87
CA VAL A 714 -9.68 11.94 26.16
C VAL A 714 -11.09 11.74 26.72
N VAL A 715 -11.52 10.50 26.92
CA VAL A 715 -12.84 10.13 27.44
C VAL A 715 -12.83 10.05 28.96
N SER A 716 -11.76 9.48 29.54
CA SER A 716 -11.66 9.24 30.97
C SER A 716 -10.20 9.20 31.42
N ILE A 717 -9.90 9.67 32.64
CA ILE A 717 -8.60 9.52 33.29
C ILE A 717 -8.75 8.45 34.36
N LEU A 718 -7.97 7.37 34.23
CA LEU A 718 -8.12 6.15 35.02
C LEU A 718 -7.18 6.09 36.23
N LYS A 719 -6.16 6.97 36.30
CA LYS A 719 -5.12 7.00 37.35
C LYS A 719 -4.85 8.40 37.87
N GLU A 720 -4.68 8.56 39.17
CA GLU A 720 -4.48 9.87 39.81
C GLU A 720 -3.00 10.29 39.84
N ALA A 721 -2.73 11.60 39.88
CA ALA A 721 -1.37 12.13 40.02
C ALA A 721 -0.75 11.67 41.36
N GLY A 722 0.53 11.27 41.34
CA GLY A 722 1.24 10.71 42.48
C GLY A 722 0.98 9.22 42.75
N GLU A 723 0.10 8.57 41.97
CA GLU A 723 -0.13 7.13 42.04
C GLU A 723 1.07 6.35 41.48
N ALA A 724 1.44 5.27 42.17
CA ALA A 724 2.45 4.34 41.66
C ALA A 724 1.81 3.48 40.56
N VAL A 725 2.36 3.57 39.36
CA VAL A 725 1.90 2.81 38.19
C VAL A 725 2.97 1.82 37.76
N LYS A 726 2.52 0.68 37.27
CA LYS A 726 3.36 -0.33 36.65
C LYS A 726 3.30 -0.21 35.12
N ALA A 727 4.31 -0.75 34.45
CA ALA A 727 4.24 -0.94 33.01
C ALA A 727 2.96 -1.70 32.63
N ASP A 728 2.27 -1.20 31.60
CA ASP A 728 1.01 -1.66 31.03
C ASP A 728 -0.27 -1.27 31.81
N ASP A 729 -0.16 -0.49 32.89
CA ASP A 729 -1.35 0.07 33.56
C ASP A 729 -2.05 1.09 32.63
N PRO A 730 -3.38 1.00 32.44
CA PRO A 730 -4.13 1.99 31.67
C PRO A 730 -4.17 3.32 32.44
N LEU A 731 -3.85 4.41 31.75
CA LEU A 731 -3.71 5.73 32.33
C LEU A 731 -4.92 6.61 32.02
N CYS A 732 -5.34 6.67 30.77
CA CYS A 732 -6.53 7.37 30.31
C CYS A 732 -7.11 6.69 29.06
N GLU A 733 -8.36 6.95 28.72
CA GLU A 733 -8.98 6.50 27.47
C GLU A 733 -9.07 7.66 26.49
N VAL A 734 -8.81 7.42 25.21
CA VAL A 734 -8.93 8.39 24.11
C VAL A 734 -9.82 7.84 23.00
N GLU A 735 -10.76 8.63 22.51
CA GLU A 735 -11.70 8.33 21.45
C GLU A 735 -11.30 8.98 20.14
N THR A 736 -11.33 8.19 19.08
CA THR A 736 -11.15 8.63 17.70
C THR A 736 -12.47 8.41 16.95
N ASP A 737 -12.58 8.92 15.74
CA ASP A 737 -13.73 8.71 14.84
C ASP A 737 -14.10 7.23 14.60
N LYS A 738 -13.18 6.31 14.91
CA LYS A 738 -13.32 4.87 14.64
C LYS A 738 -13.34 3.99 15.89
N ALA A 739 -12.83 4.45 17.03
CA ALA A 739 -12.58 3.59 18.19
C ALA A 739 -12.22 4.39 19.44
N VAL A 740 -12.57 3.85 20.62
CA VAL A 740 -12.02 4.27 21.91
C VAL A 740 -10.84 3.37 22.30
N PHE A 741 -9.69 3.98 22.60
CA PHE A 741 -8.42 3.35 22.94
C PHE A 741 -7.97 3.76 24.34
N PRO A 742 -7.62 2.83 25.24
CA PRO A 742 -6.82 3.17 26.40
C PRO A 742 -5.41 3.62 25.97
N ILE A 743 -4.80 4.56 26.67
CA ILE A 743 -3.37 4.85 26.64
C ILE A 743 -2.76 4.23 27.89
N GLU A 744 -1.70 3.45 27.72
CA GLU A 744 -1.08 2.68 28.80
C GLU A 744 0.30 3.21 29.16
N CYS A 745 0.69 2.99 30.41
CA CYS A 745 2.02 3.30 30.91
C CYS A 745 3.04 2.32 30.34
N ASP A 746 4.25 2.79 30.05
CA ASP A 746 5.23 1.98 29.36
C ASP A 746 6.38 1.47 30.25
N GLU A 747 6.48 1.98 31.48
CA GLU A 747 7.50 1.66 32.51
C GLU A 747 6.95 1.83 33.94
N ASP A 748 7.65 1.27 34.94
CA ASP A 748 7.30 1.42 36.35
C ASP A 748 7.74 2.79 36.89
N GLY A 749 6.85 3.47 37.59
CA GLY A 749 7.16 4.77 38.16
C GLY A 749 6.02 5.41 38.96
N ILE A 750 6.23 6.66 39.35
CA ILE A 750 5.21 7.48 39.99
C ILE A 750 4.74 8.52 38.96
N LEU A 751 3.43 8.59 38.73
CA LEU A 751 2.85 9.59 37.84
C LEU A 751 3.04 10.98 38.46
N GLY A 752 3.52 11.93 37.66
CA GLY A 752 3.46 13.34 37.99
C GLY A 752 2.08 13.92 37.76
N GLU A 753 2.00 15.24 37.64
CA GLU A 753 0.75 15.94 37.35
C GLU A 753 0.33 15.71 35.90
N TRP A 754 -0.93 15.37 35.69
CA TRP A 754 -1.52 15.26 34.35
C TRP A 754 -1.49 16.62 33.64
N LEU A 755 -1.03 16.62 32.39
CA LEU A 755 -0.97 17.81 31.53
C LEU A 755 -2.26 18.00 30.72
N ILE A 756 -3.23 17.08 30.90
CA ILE A 756 -4.50 16.98 30.20
C ILE A 756 -5.63 16.65 31.20
N ALA A 757 -6.87 16.92 30.82
CA ALA A 757 -8.09 16.58 31.56
C ALA A 757 -9.01 15.67 30.73
N GLU A 758 -10.03 15.08 31.38
CA GLU A 758 -11.12 14.41 30.66
C GLU A 758 -11.81 15.39 29.70
N GLU A 759 -12.21 14.91 28.52
CA GLU A 759 -12.74 15.65 27.37
C GLU A 759 -11.71 16.48 26.57
N ASP A 760 -10.42 16.46 26.93
CA ASP A 760 -9.38 17.14 26.14
C ASP A 760 -9.10 16.45 24.81
N GLU A 761 -9.01 17.23 23.73
CA GLU A 761 -8.61 16.72 22.42
C GLU A 761 -7.07 16.74 22.29
N VAL A 762 -6.48 15.56 22.17
CA VAL A 762 -5.03 15.32 22.19
C VAL A 762 -4.52 14.84 20.83
N SER A 763 -3.42 15.44 20.34
CA SER A 763 -2.80 15.07 19.05
C SER A 763 -1.76 13.95 19.22
N VAL A 764 -1.57 13.12 18.19
CA VAL A 764 -0.50 12.10 18.18
C VAL A 764 0.86 12.77 18.47
N GLY A 765 1.57 12.26 19.47
CA GLY A 765 2.84 12.81 19.97
C GLY A 765 2.72 13.87 21.07
N GLN A 766 1.51 14.30 21.45
CA GLN A 766 1.29 15.26 22.55
C GLN A 766 1.61 14.66 23.91
N GLU A 767 2.28 15.41 24.77
CA GLU A 767 2.62 15.00 26.14
C GLU A 767 1.38 14.94 27.06
N LEU A 768 1.26 13.86 27.82
CA LEU A 768 0.11 13.55 28.68
C LEU A 768 0.44 13.67 30.16
N VAL A 769 1.50 13.01 30.61
CA VAL A 769 1.90 12.97 32.02
C VAL A 769 3.39 12.60 32.15
N PRO A 770 4.17 13.29 33.01
CA PRO A 770 5.54 12.88 33.35
C PRO A 770 5.53 11.64 34.25
N LEU A 771 6.43 10.69 34.01
CA LEU A 771 6.66 9.50 34.82
C LEU A 771 8.05 9.56 35.47
N GLN A 772 8.12 9.36 36.79
CA GLN A 772 9.39 9.34 37.54
C GLN A 772 9.86 7.89 37.77
N MET A 773 11.04 7.53 37.22
CA MET A 773 11.53 6.13 37.14
C MET A 773 12.33 5.65 38.36
N SER A 774 12.30 4.33 38.64
CA SER A 774 13.05 3.68 39.73
C SER A 774 14.32 2.90 39.30
N GLY A 775 15.40 3.63 38.99
CA GLY A 775 16.85 3.29 39.11
C GLY A 775 17.53 2.08 38.40
N ALA A 776 18.53 2.32 37.53
CA ALA A 776 19.88 1.66 37.53
C ALA A 776 20.88 2.19 36.46
N ALA A 777 22.17 2.01 36.77
CA ALA A 777 23.43 2.54 36.21
C ALA A 777 23.75 2.27 34.71
N ALA A 778 24.48 3.23 34.10
CA ALA A 778 24.91 3.21 32.70
C ALA A 778 26.39 2.77 32.50
N VAL A 779 26.63 1.96 31.47
CA VAL A 779 27.93 1.71 30.83
C VAL A 779 27.83 2.21 29.39
N ALA A 780 28.74 3.07 28.96
CA ALA A 780 28.68 3.78 27.68
C ALA A 780 29.61 3.18 26.60
N VAL A 781 29.11 3.04 25.38
CA VAL A 781 29.89 2.87 24.14
C VAL A 781 29.33 3.83 23.07
N LYS A 782 30.23 4.37 22.23
CA LYS A 782 30.13 5.64 21.50
C LYS A 782 30.18 5.44 19.98
N ALA A 783 29.30 6.11 19.23
CA ALA A 783 29.43 6.61 17.83
C ALA A 783 28.02 7.07 17.36
N ALA A 784 27.74 7.93 16.38
CA ALA A 784 28.35 9.08 15.68
C ALA A 784 27.29 9.46 14.59
N PRO A 785 26.93 10.74 14.32
CA PRO A 785 25.81 11.06 13.43
C PRO A 785 26.25 11.59 12.05
N VAL A 786 25.35 11.49 11.06
CA VAL A 786 25.37 12.24 9.79
C VAL A 786 23.93 12.62 9.44
N VAL A 787 23.65 13.89 9.13
CA VAL A 787 22.50 14.29 8.28
C VAL A 787 22.85 15.45 7.35
N ALA A 788 22.26 15.37 6.17
CA ALA A 788 22.41 16.10 4.91
C ALA A 788 21.80 17.52 4.84
N ALA A 789 21.96 18.15 3.67
CA ALA A 789 21.29 19.38 3.23
C ALA A 789 20.71 19.23 1.80
N GLY A 790 19.65 19.99 1.47
CA GLY A 790 18.93 19.98 0.17
C GLY A 790 18.95 21.31 -0.61
N GLY A 791 18.19 21.38 -1.73
CA GLY A 791 17.97 22.59 -2.58
C GLY A 791 16.78 22.49 -3.58
N ALA A 792 16.21 23.63 -4.03
CA ALA A 792 14.78 23.87 -4.43
C ALA A 792 14.45 24.32 -5.91
N VAL A 793 13.15 24.59 -6.20
CA VAL A 793 12.40 24.72 -7.52
C VAL A 793 11.66 26.11 -7.74
N LEU A 794 11.14 26.39 -8.96
CA LEU A 794 10.55 27.63 -9.61
C LEU A 794 9.17 28.22 -9.12
N LYS A 795 8.85 29.47 -9.56
CA LYS A 795 7.76 30.43 -9.14
C LYS A 795 6.31 30.18 -9.64
N LYS A 796 5.31 30.57 -8.82
CA LYS A 796 3.84 30.44 -9.02
C LYS A 796 3.13 31.80 -9.11
N THR A 797 2.29 32.03 -10.13
CA THR A 797 1.37 33.18 -10.24
C THR A 797 -0.08 32.71 -10.32
N ALA A 798 -0.65 32.41 -9.15
CA ALA A 798 -2.08 32.35 -8.81
C ALA A 798 -2.17 31.70 -7.41
N GLY A 799 -2.78 32.41 -6.45
CA GLY A 799 -2.85 32.02 -5.04
C GLY A 799 -2.62 33.19 -4.07
N LEU A 800 -2.59 32.89 -2.77
CA LEU A 800 -2.34 33.87 -1.70
C LEU A 800 -1.15 34.78 -2.03
N SER A 801 -1.26 36.07 -1.70
CA SER A 801 -0.19 37.03 -1.96
C SER A 801 1.12 36.58 -1.31
N LEU A 802 2.26 36.92 -1.91
CA LEU A 802 3.58 36.53 -1.39
C LEU A 802 3.82 37.03 0.04
N GLU A 803 3.13 38.11 0.42
CA GLU A 803 3.08 38.66 1.77
C GLU A 803 2.21 37.83 2.72
N ALA A 804 1.05 37.33 2.26
CA ALA A 804 0.22 36.38 3.01
C ALA A 804 0.93 35.03 3.19
N VAL A 805 1.63 34.52 2.17
CA VAL A 805 2.42 33.28 2.28
C VAL A 805 3.58 33.44 3.28
N LYS A 806 4.19 34.62 3.35
CA LYS A 806 5.20 34.94 4.38
C LYS A 806 4.59 35.08 5.76
N SER A 807 3.42 35.69 5.91
CA SER A 807 2.76 35.82 7.22
C SER A 807 2.17 34.49 7.74
N LEU A 808 1.99 33.49 6.86
CA LEU A 808 1.65 32.12 7.25
C LEU A 808 2.81 31.36 7.91
N GLN A 809 4.07 31.79 7.74
CA GLN A 809 5.22 31.13 8.36
C GLN A 809 5.17 31.29 9.88
N GLY A 810 5.03 30.17 10.60
CA GLY A 810 5.00 30.13 12.06
C GLY A 810 3.60 30.11 12.68
N ILE A 811 2.52 30.14 11.87
CA ILE A 811 1.16 29.88 12.37
C ILE A 811 0.99 28.38 12.60
N ILE A 812 0.37 28.00 13.72
CA ILE A 812 -0.08 26.62 13.96
C ILE A 812 -1.59 26.62 13.74
N PRO A 813 -2.11 26.39 12.52
CA PRO A 813 -3.54 26.47 12.28
C PRO A 813 -4.24 25.25 12.88
N ALA A 814 -5.34 25.48 13.58
CA ALA A 814 -6.28 24.43 13.99
C ALA A 814 -7.69 24.82 13.54
N THR A 815 -8.52 23.83 13.24
CA THR A 815 -9.86 24.03 12.67
C THR A 815 -10.89 23.25 13.46
N ILE A 816 -12.01 23.89 13.81
CA ILE A 816 -13.17 23.27 14.43
C ILE A 816 -14.38 23.48 13.53
N GLU A 817 -15.12 22.41 13.24
CA GLU A 817 -16.41 22.47 12.56
C GLU A 817 -17.55 22.22 13.56
N MET A 818 -18.62 22.99 13.44
CA MET A 818 -19.86 22.73 14.16
C MET A 818 -21.07 22.99 13.27
N THR A 819 -22.04 22.10 13.34
CA THR A 819 -23.34 22.26 12.69
C THR A 819 -24.27 23.13 13.55
N CYS A 820 -24.88 24.15 12.95
CA CYS A 820 -25.87 25.02 13.60
C CYS A 820 -27.23 24.92 12.90
N ARG A 821 -28.32 24.93 13.68
CA ARG A 821 -29.68 25.07 13.13
C ARG A 821 -29.87 26.44 12.49
N TRP A 822 -30.47 26.45 11.29
CA TRP A 822 -30.52 27.62 10.43
C TRP A 822 -31.92 28.25 10.33
N GLU A 823 -32.94 27.58 10.86
CA GLU A 823 -34.33 27.99 10.70
C GLU A 823 -34.60 29.39 11.26
N ALA A 824 -34.01 29.74 12.40
CA ALA A 824 -34.18 31.06 13.02
C ALA A 824 -33.70 32.21 12.10
N VAL A 825 -32.53 32.06 11.47
CA VAL A 825 -32.00 33.04 10.52
C VAL A 825 -32.80 33.08 9.21
N ARG A 826 -33.26 31.91 8.71
CA ARG A 826 -34.17 31.86 7.56
C ARG A 826 -35.49 32.57 7.86
N ASP A 827 -36.09 32.30 9.00
CA ASP A 827 -37.40 32.83 9.38
C ASP A 827 -37.30 34.34 9.65
N ALA A 828 -36.23 34.80 10.30
CA ALA A 828 -35.92 36.22 10.45
C ALA A 828 -35.75 36.92 9.08
N ARG A 829 -35.05 36.29 8.13
CA ARG A 829 -34.95 36.82 6.74
C ARG A 829 -36.32 36.91 6.07
N LEU A 830 -37.17 35.90 6.22
CA LEU A 830 -38.51 35.91 5.63
C LEU A 830 -39.38 37.02 6.23
N ARG A 831 -39.38 37.18 7.56
CA ARG A 831 -40.07 38.28 8.26
C ARG A 831 -39.56 39.66 7.83
N SER A 832 -38.26 39.82 7.61
CA SER A 832 -37.67 41.10 7.19
C SER A 832 -38.18 41.61 5.83
N LYS A 833 -38.70 40.72 4.96
CA LYS A 833 -39.31 41.11 3.68
C LYS A 833 -40.57 41.97 3.86
N GLU A 834 -41.22 41.88 5.02
CA GLU A 834 -42.46 42.58 5.35
C GLU A 834 -42.21 43.88 6.12
N THR A 835 -40.96 44.14 6.54
CA THR A 835 -40.55 45.38 7.22
C THR A 835 -40.06 46.45 6.25
N SER A 836 -40.20 47.73 6.64
CA SER A 836 -39.86 48.90 5.81
C SER A 836 -38.36 49.06 5.47
N GLY A 837 -37.47 48.29 6.11
CA GLY A 837 -36.00 48.30 5.91
C GLY A 837 -35.46 47.38 4.81
N GLY A 838 -36.31 46.60 4.13
CA GLY A 838 -35.90 45.66 3.07
C GLY A 838 -35.39 44.31 3.57
N THR A 839 -35.02 43.41 2.65
CA THR A 839 -34.63 42.03 3.00
C THR A 839 -33.24 41.97 3.63
N LEU A 840 -33.15 41.52 4.88
CA LEU A 840 -31.89 41.36 5.59
C LEU A 840 -31.03 40.23 5.00
N SER A 841 -29.72 40.49 4.88
CA SER A 841 -28.75 39.51 4.38
C SER A 841 -28.42 38.47 5.46
N ILE A 842 -28.43 37.19 5.08
CA ILE A 842 -28.03 36.06 5.94
C ILE A 842 -26.59 36.26 6.46
N ALA A 843 -25.70 36.75 5.59
CA ALA A 843 -24.31 37.04 5.97
C ALA A 843 -24.23 38.14 7.04
N THR A 844 -25.14 39.13 7.04
CA THR A 844 -25.19 40.19 8.05
C THR A 844 -25.66 39.66 9.40
N MET A 845 -26.69 38.80 9.40
CA MET A 845 -27.21 38.18 10.64
C MET A 845 -26.15 37.27 11.29
N ALA A 846 -25.47 36.45 10.49
CA ALA A 846 -24.41 35.60 11.01
C ALA A 846 -23.17 36.40 11.45
N ALA A 847 -22.79 37.46 10.71
CA ALA A 847 -21.71 38.36 11.13
C ALA A 847 -22.02 39.07 12.45
N TRP A 848 -23.28 39.45 12.69
CA TRP A 848 -23.68 40.03 13.96
C TRP A 848 -23.57 39.03 15.11
N ALA A 849 -24.00 37.77 14.92
CA ALA A 849 -23.82 36.72 15.91
C ALA A 849 -22.33 36.51 16.26
N VAL A 850 -21.43 36.61 15.26
CA VAL A 850 -19.98 36.59 15.45
C VAL A 850 -19.49 37.78 16.29
N VAL A 851 -19.94 39.00 16.02
CA VAL A 851 -19.59 40.19 16.83
C VAL A 851 -20.07 40.05 18.27
N GLN A 852 -21.28 39.54 18.49
CA GLN A 852 -21.82 39.33 19.84
C GLN A 852 -21.04 38.26 20.60
N ALA A 853 -20.54 37.23 19.93
CA ALA A 853 -19.61 36.27 20.53
C ALA A 853 -18.25 36.92 20.84
N MET A 854 -17.70 37.75 19.95
CA MET A 854 -16.40 38.42 20.16
C MET A 854 -16.38 39.27 21.44
N HIS A 855 -17.49 39.90 21.82
CA HIS A 855 -17.61 40.63 23.10
C HIS A 855 -17.33 39.78 24.34
N LYS A 856 -17.62 38.48 24.28
CA LYS A 856 -17.44 37.54 25.39
C LYS A 856 -16.10 36.81 25.34
N HIS A 857 -15.35 36.98 24.25
CA HIS A 857 -14.16 36.19 23.96
C HIS A 857 -13.00 37.09 23.51
N GLU A 858 -12.28 37.64 24.49
CA GLU A 858 -11.18 38.60 24.31
C GLU A 858 -10.15 38.18 23.26
N ARG A 859 -9.79 36.89 23.24
CA ARG A 859 -8.81 36.35 22.28
C ARG A 859 -9.26 36.50 20.83
N PHE A 860 -10.55 36.31 20.54
CA PHE A 860 -11.12 36.48 19.19
C PHE A 860 -11.36 37.94 18.81
N ALA A 861 -11.32 38.85 19.79
CA ALA A 861 -11.29 40.29 19.59
C ALA A 861 -9.84 40.85 19.51
N SER A 862 -8.82 40.01 19.64
CA SER A 862 -7.40 40.41 19.62
C SER A 862 -6.77 40.29 18.23
N ILE A 863 -5.65 41.00 18.01
CA ILE A 863 -4.83 40.89 16.80
C ILE A 863 -3.41 40.43 17.13
N ILE A 864 -2.77 39.75 16.18
CA ILE A 864 -1.38 39.28 16.29
C ILE A 864 -0.45 40.35 15.69
N ARG A 865 0.58 40.78 16.45
CA ARG A 865 1.68 41.60 15.93
C ARG A 865 3.02 41.02 16.39
N GLY A 866 3.78 40.46 15.45
CA GLY A 866 5.01 39.73 15.78
C GLY A 866 4.69 38.51 16.63
N GLU A 867 5.30 38.42 17.81
CA GLU A 867 5.04 37.37 18.82
C GLU A 867 4.13 37.84 19.96
N GLU A 868 3.35 38.91 19.76
CA GLU A 868 2.43 39.42 20.79
C GLU A 868 0.97 39.36 20.31
N LEU A 869 0.07 39.03 21.25
CA LEU A 869 -1.38 39.11 21.10
C LEU A 869 -1.87 40.39 21.76
N ILE A 870 -2.47 41.29 20.98
CA ILE A 870 -2.92 42.60 21.43
C ILE A 870 -4.44 42.63 21.47
N TYR A 871 -5.00 42.77 22.67
CA TYR A 871 -6.42 43.00 22.91
C TYR A 871 -6.70 44.49 23.12
N ASP A 872 -7.68 45.03 22.39
CA ASP A 872 -8.20 46.39 22.60
C ASP A 872 -9.68 46.28 22.99
N PRO A 873 -10.03 46.46 24.28
CA PRO A 873 -11.41 46.31 24.76
C PRO A 873 -12.34 47.43 24.25
N ASP A 874 -11.78 48.59 23.90
CA ASP A 874 -12.56 49.73 23.42
C ASP A 874 -12.85 49.61 21.92
N ARG A 875 -12.07 48.82 21.18
CA ARG A 875 -12.19 48.72 19.72
C ARG A 875 -11.70 47.41 19.12
N PHE A 876 -12.63 46.64 18.52
CA PHE A 876 -12.27 45.55 17.60
C PHE A 876 -12.94 45.68 16.23
N ASP A 877 -12.20 45.29 15.19
CA ASP A 877 -12.63 45.36 13.79
C ASP A 877 -12.98 43.94 13.28
N LEU A 878 -14.07 43.80 12.52
CA LEU A 878 -14.49 42.55 11.89
C LEU A 878 -14.18 42.55 10.38
N GLY A 879 -13.58 41.46 9.89
CA GLY A 879 -13.34 41.23 8.46
C GLY A 879 -14.40 40.35 7.80
N MET A 880 -14.67 40.58 6.51
CA MET A 880 -15.40 39.66 5.64
C MET A 880 -14.69 39.54 4.29
N ALA A 881 -14.41 38.32 3.87
CA ALA A 881 -13.78 38.02 2.58
C ALA A 881 -14.76 38.31 1.43
N VAL A 882 -14.27 39.02 0.42
CA VAL A 882 -15.01 39.48 -0.76
C VAL A 882 -14.24 39.12 -2.01
N ALA A 883 -14.85 38.30 -2.87
CA ALA A 883 -14.30 38.00 -4.19
C ALA A 883 -14.44 39.21 -5.14
N LEU A 884 -13.36 39.48 -5.89
CA LEU A 884 -13.25 40.49 -6.93
C LEU A 884 -13.08 39.83 -8.32
N PRO A 885 -13.26 40.56 -9.44
CA PRO A 885 -13.00 40.03 -10.77
C PRO A 885 -11.56 39.53 -10.95
N GLY A 886 -11.37 38.44 -11.71
CA GLY A 886 -10.04 37.89 -12.01
C GLY A 886 -9.45 36.99 -10.93
N ASP A 887 -10.29 36.33 -10.11
CA ASP A 887 -9.90 35.43 -9.01
C ASP A 887 -9.11 36.12 -7.88
N ALA A 888 -9.33 37.43 -7.71
CA ALA A 888 -8.75 38.21 -6.62
C ALA A 888 -9.67 38.19 -5.38
N LEU A 889 -9.06 38.19 -4.20
CA LEU A 889 -9.77 38.16 -2.92
C LEU A 889 -9.35 39.37 -2.07
N GLU A 890 -10.32 40.12 -1.57
CA GLU A 890 -10.10 41.27 -0.66
C GLU A 890 -10.92 41.15 0.62
N THR A 891 -10.53 41.85 1.68
CA THR A 891 -11.24 41.84 2.97
C THR A 891 -11.96 43.16 3.22
N ALA A 892 -13.30 43.12 3.23
CA ALA A 892 -14.13 44.23 3.70
C ALA A 892 -14.03 44.33 5.22
N VAL A 893 -13.83 45.54 5.75
CA VAL A 893 -13.63 45.76 7.19
C VAL A 893 -14.79 46.58 7.77
N VAL A 894 -15.35 46.10 8.87
CA VAL A 894 -16.26 46.84 9.74
C VAL A 894 -15.47 47.30 10.96
N LYS A 895 -15.14 48.59 10.97
CA LYS A 895 -14.31 49.20 12.02
C LYS A 895 -15.13 49.43 13.28
N SER A 896 -14.55 49.18 14.46
CA SER A 896 -15.21 49.37 15.77
C SER A 896 -16.55 48.64 15.86
N ALA A 897 -16.59 47.38 15.42
CA ALA A 897 -17.83 46.59 15.37
C ALA A 897 -18.48 46.40 16.75
N ASN A 898 -17.68 46.46 17.82
CA ASN A 898 -18.12 46.34 19.21
C ASN A 898 -18.96 47.51 19.74
N THR A 899 -18.87 48.69 19.12
CA THR A 899 -19.60 49.88 19.59
C THR A 899 -20.89 50.13 18.82
N MET A 900 -21.26 49.25 17.88
CA MET A 900 -22.40 49.45 16.99
C MET A 900 -23.64 48.75 17.54
N GLU A 901 -24.78 49.44 17.48
CA GLU A 901 -26.11 48.84 17.62
C GLU A 901 -26.55 48.20 16.28
N TRP A 902 -27.50 47.26 16.34
CA TRP A 902 -27.91 46.42 15.21
C TRP A 902 -28.24 47.19 13.91
N ASP A 903 -29.02 48.28 14.02
CA ASP A 903 -29.45 49.07 12.85
C ASP A 903 -28.25 49.73 12.16
N VAL A 904 -27.34 50.29 12.96
CA VAL A 904 -26.11 50.93 12.47
C VAL A 904 -25.15 49.89 11.88
N PHE A 905 -25.01 48.74 12.55
CA PHE A 905 -24.16 47.64 12.07
C PHE A 905 -24.62 47.13 10.70
N THR A 906 -25.93 46.96 10.50
CA THR A 906 -26.50 46.47 9.24
C THR A 906 -26.14 47.37 8.07
N ASP A 907 -26.28 48.68 8.24
CA ASP A 907 -25.93 49.66 7.20
C ASP A 907 -24.43 49.72 6.93
N VAL A 908 -23.61 49.75 7.98
CA VAL A 908 -22.14 49.80 7.86
C VAL A 908 -21.60 48.55 7.20
N PHE A 909 -22.04 47.36 7.63
CA PHE A 909 -21.60 46.07 7.09
C PHE A 909 -21.93 45.94 5.60
N ASN A 910 -23.16 46.28 5.20
CA ASN A 910 -23.59 46.21 3.80
C ASN A 910 -22.86 47.25 2.92
N ASN A 911 -22.62 48.45 3.43
CA ASN A 911 -21.87 49.48 2.71
C ASN A 911 -20.40 49.09 2.55
N SER A 912 -19.75 48.51 3.58
CA SER A 912 -18.38 47.99 3.46
C SER A 912 -18.26 46.92 2.37
N LEU A 913 -19.19 45.96 2.32
CA LEU A 913 -19.19 44.94 1.25
C LEU A 913 -19.36 45.54 -0.15
N ARG A 914 -20.26 46.52 -0.31
CA ARG A 914 -20.49 47.19 -1.61
C ARG A 914 -19.24 47.95 -2.06
N ARG A 915 -18.62 48.73 -1.18
CA ARG A 915 -17.41 49.51 -1.48
C ARG A 915 -16.24 48.62 -1.87
N THR A 916 -15.98 47.56 -1.12
CA THR A 916 -14.90 46.60 -1.44
C THR A 916 -15.13 45.91 -2.78
N ARG A 917 -16.37 45.49 -3.11
CA ARG A 917 -16.70 44.92 -4.44
C ARG A 917 -16.46 45.87 -5.61
N HIS A 918 -16.54 47.18 -5.37
CA HIS A 918 -16.26 48.21 -6.36
C HIS A 918 -14.79 48.66 -6.38
N GLY A 919 -13.90 47.96 -5.66
CA GLY A 919 -12.46 48.24 -5.63
C GLY A 919 -12.05 49.37 -4.70
N GLU A 920 -12.98 49.90 -3.89
CA GLU A 920 -12.66 50.83 -2.80
C GLU A 920 -12.23 50.02 -1.56
N VAL A 921 -10.91 49.81 -1.44
CA VAL A 921 -10.32 48.99 -0.37
C VAL A 921 -9.84 49.90 0.77
N ASP A 922 -10.24 49.58 2.01
CA ASP A 922 -9.84 50.32 3.22
C ASP A 922 -9.00 49.45 4.19
N SER A 923 -8.25 48.49 3.66
CA SER A 923 -7.54 47.50 4.49
C SER A 923 -6.17 47.09 3.93
N LYS A 924 -5.11 47.52 4.64
CA LYS A 924 -3.91 46.71 4.83
C LYS A 924 -4.03 46.07 6.22
N ASN A 925 -4.77 44.96 6.23
CA ASN A 925 -5.02 43.98 7.30
C ASN A 925 -4.76 44.43 8.74
N ARG A 926 -5.85 44.74 9.47
CA ARG A 926 -5.87 45.02 10.92
C ARG A 926 -7.08 44.38 11.65
N VAL A 927 -7.71 43.35 11.09
CA VAL A 927 -8.91 42.75 11.68
C VAL A 927 -8.57 41.60 12.63
N SER A 928 -9.31 41.50 13.73
CA SER A 928 -9.15 40.46 14.75
C SER A 928 -9.61 39.09 14.23
N LEU A 929 -10.77 39.08 13.59
CA LEU A 929 -11.38 37.88 13.01
C LEU A 929 -11.95 38.19 11.63
N SER A 930 -11.78 37.25 10.70
CA SER A 930 -12.35 37.33 9.35
C SER A 930 -13.45 36.30 9.15
N ILE A 931 -14.48 36.64 8.39
CA ILE A 931 -15.55 35.72 7.97
C ILE A 931 -15.36 35.40 6.48
N SER A 932 -15.48 34.14 6.12
CA SER A 932 -15.57 33.69 4.74
C SER A 932 -16.92 33.01 4.52
N SER A 933 -17.58 33.29 3.40
CA SER A 933 -18.79 32.56 3.04
C SER A 933 -18.85 32.36 1.54
N MET A 934 -19.04 31.11 1.14
CA MET A 934 -19.23 30.70 -0.25
C MET A 934 -20.65 30.16 -0.47
N GLY A 935 -21.61 30.59 0.35
CA GLY A 935 -23.01 30.15 0.24
C GLY A 935 -23.62 30.41 -1.13
N ALA A 936 -23.19 31.47 -1.83
CA ALA A 936 -23.61 31.77 -3.20
C ALA A 936 -23.21 30.70 -4.23
N TYR A 937 -22.17 29.91 -3.94
CA TYR A 937 -21.69 28.79 -4.76
C TYR A 937 -22.18 27.43 -4.24
N ASN A 938 -23.13 27.43 -3.28
CA ASN A 938 -23.68 26.24 -2.64
C ASN A 938 -22.62 25.35 -1.94
N VAL A 939 -21.51 25.94 -1.48
CA VAL A 939 -20.46 25.25 -0.75
C VAL A 939 -20.87 25.07 0.70
N ARG A 940 -20.96 23.81 1.17
CA ARG A 940 -21.47 23.45 2.50
C ARG A 940 -20.42 23.51 3.60
N SER A 941 -19.18 23.13 3.30
CA SER A 941 -18.05 23.20 4.23
C SER A 941 -16.78 23.53 3.44
N ALA A 942 -15.90 24.31 4.05
CA ALA A 942 -14.57 24.65 3.55
C ALA A 942 -13.70 25.04 4.74
N ILE A 943 -12.41 24.72 4.68
CA ILE A 943 -11.45 25.06 5.74
C ILE A 943 -10.88 26.45 5.42
N PRO A 944 -11.23 27.51 6.18
CA PRO A 944 -10.67 28.83 5.97
C PRO A 944 -9.20 28.87 6.44
N ILE A 945 -8.42 29.79 5.89
CA ILE A 945 -7.02 30.01 6.28
C ILE A 945 -6.94 31.26 7.16
N VAL A 946 -6.18 31.19 8.26
CA VAL A 946 -5.91 32.34 9.13
C VAL A 946 -4.76 33.16 8.56
N VAL A 947 -5.00 34.44 8.31
CA VAL A 947 -3.98 35.37 7.81
C VAL A 947 -3.73 36.45 8.86
N PRO A 948 -2.53 36.50 9.48
CA PRO A 948 -2.18 37.53 10.45
C PRO A 948 -2.33 38.93 9.83
N PRO A 949 -2.80 39.91 10.60
CA PRO A 949 -2.86 39.92 12.05
C PRO A 949 -4.14 39.32 12.66
N SER A 950 -5.03 38.70 11.87
CA SER A 950 -6.18 37.98 12.42
C SER A 950 -5.76 36.75 13.20
N VAL A 951 -6.44 36.51 14.32
CA VAL A 951 -6.25 35.32 15.15
C VAL A 951 -7.07 34.13 14.65
N ALA A 952 -8.14 34.40 13.90
CA ALA A 952 -9.07 33.38 13.42
C ALA A 952 -9.81 33.80 12.14
N THR A 953 -10.28 32.81 11.39
CA THR A 953 -11.22 32.98 10.28
C THR A 953 -12.33 31.94 10.40
N ILE A 954 -13.59 32.40 10.34
CA ILE A 954 -14.77 31.53 10.36
C ILE A 954 -15.37 31.42 8.97
N PHE A 955 -15.57 30.20 8.50
CA PHE A 955 -16.31 29.89 7.29
C PHE A 955 -17.75 29.54 7.63
N ILE A 956 -18.69 30.14 6.90
CA ILE A 956 -20.12 29.90 7.05
C ILE A 956 -20.64 29.27 5.75
N GLY A 957 -21.05 28.01 5.86
CA GLY A 957 -21.52 27.18 4.75
C GLY A 957 -22.92 27.53 4.25
N ALA A 958 -23.25 27.03 3.06
CA ALA A 958 -24.61 27.05 2.52
C ALA A 958 -25.54 26.16 3.38
N PRO A 959 -26.79 26.58 3.64
CA PRO A 959 -27.73 25.75 4.40
C PRO A 959 -28.12 24.48 3.64
N TYR A 960 -28.32 23.39 4.38
CA TYR A 960 -28.74 22.08 3.89
C TYR A 960 -29.61 21.36 4.92
N THR A 961 -30.27 20.26 4.55
CA THR A 961 -31.18 19.53 5.45
C THR A 961 -30.54 18.25 5.99
N LEU A 962 -30.80 17.96 7.27
CA LEU A 962 -30.47 16.70 7.94
C LEU A 962 -31.69 16.17 8.69
N PRO A 963 -31.80 14.86 8.97
CA PRO A 963 -32.82 14.34 9.88
C PRO A 963 -32.71 15.01 11.25
N ASP A 964 -33.83 15.46 11.83
CA ASP A 964 -33.82 16.01 13.18
C ASP A 964 -33.67 14.85 14.19
N PRO A 965 -32.55 14.75 14.92
CA PRO A 965 -32.33 13.67 15.88
C PRO A 965 -33.31 13.71 17.08
N LYS A 966 -34.04 14.81 17.27
CA LYS A 966 -35.08 14.95 18.30
C LYS A 966 -36.48 14.65 17.76
N SER A 967 -36.62 14.43 16.46
CA SER A 967 -37.90 14.07 15.84
C SER A 967 -38.23 12.61 16.11
N LYS A 968 -39.49 12.37 16.51
CA LYS A 968 -40.07 11.02 16.61
C LYS A 968 -40.79 10.59 15.32
N ASP A 969 -40.99 11.52 14.39
CA ASP A 969 -41.74 11.36 13.14
C ASP A 969 -40.87 11.40 11.87
N GLY A 970 -39.55 11.46 12.02
CA GLY A 970 -38.58 11.52 10.91
C GLY A 970 -38.52 12.88 10.21
N SER A 971 -38.91 13.97 10.89
CA SER A 971 -38.85 15.31 10.34
C SER A 971 -37.40 15.79 10.13
N MET A 972 -37.20 16.64 9.12
CA MET A 972 -35.89 17.17 8.75
C MET A 972 -35.67 18.55 9.38
N MET A 973 -34.45 18.85 9.81
CA MET A 973 -33.99 20.17 10.23
C MET A 973 -33.10 20.80 9.16
N GLU A 974 -33.14 22.13 9.05
CA GLU A 974 -32.24 22.90 8.19
C GLU A 974 -31.05 23.38 9.00
N VAL A 975 -29.84 23.13 8.51
CA VAL A 975 -28.59 23.41 9.20
C VAL A 975 -27.57 24.07 8.28
N ALA A 976 -26.59 24.75 8.86
CA ALA A 976 -25.38 25.19 8.16
C ALA A 976 -24.13 24.79 8.95
N SER A 977 -23.03 24.50 8.26
CA SER A 977 -21.73 24.27 8.89
C SER A 977 -21.03 25.59 9.20
N LEU A 978 -20.52 25.72 10.43
CA LEU A 978 -19.62 26.77 10.87
C LEU A 978 -18.24 26.15 11.05
N VAL A 979 -17.26 26.57 10.25
CA VAL A 979 -15.90 26.03 10.29
C VAL A 979 -14.94 27.14 10.71
N LEU A 980 -14.41 27.09 11.92
CA LEU A 980 -13.51 28.10 12.48
C LEU A 980 -12.07 27.60 12.42
N THR A 981 -11.22 28.25 11.65
CA THR A 981 -9.76 28.05 11.74
C THR A 981 -9.16 29.18 12.58
N PHE A 982 -8.25 28.86 13.50
CA PHE A 982 -7.60 29.82 14.39
C PHE A 982 -6.11 29.47 14.58
N ASP A 983 -5.32 30.45 15.01
CA ASP A 983 -3.91 30.25 15.35
C ASP A 983 -3.79 29.60 16.74
N HIS A 984 -3.43 28.32 16.76
CA HIS A 984 -3.37 27.48 17.94
C HIS A 984 -2.22 27.85 18.90
N ARG A 985 -1.35 28.79 18.51
CA ARG A 985 -0.40 29.43 19.45
C ARG A 985 -1.12 30.31 20.46
N TRP A 986 -2.24 30.91 20.06
CA TRP A 986 -2.95 31.93 20.82
C TRP A 986 -4.29 31.46 21.36
N ILE A 987 -4.95 30.53 20.69
CA ILE A 987 -6.29 30.05 21.03
C ILE A 987 -6.21 28.51 21.08
N ASN A 988 -6.69 27.89 22.16
CA ASN A 988 -6.77 26.42 22.24
C ASN A 988 -8.14 25.93 21.73
N GLY A 989 -8.26 24.61 21.50
CA GLY A 989 -9.49 23.99 21.02
C GLY A 989 -10.73 24.33 21.85
N VAL A 990 -10.63 24.32 23.19
CA VAL A 990 -11.75 24.65 24.09
C VAL A 990 -12.21 26.10 23.95
N GLY A 991 -11.28 27.06 23.90
CA GLY A 991 -11.60 28.48 23.71
C GLY A 991 -12.26 28.74 22.37
N ALA A 992 -11.85 28.02 21.33
CA ALA A 992 -12.44 28.07 20.01
C ALA A 992 -13.82 27.40 19.93
N ALA A 993 -14.00 26.23 20.54
CA ALA A 993 -15.30 25.56 20.65
C ALA A 993 -16.31 26.40 21.45
N ALA A 994 -15.87 27.03 22.54
CA ALA A 994 -16.71 27.92 23.34
C ALA A 994 -17.16 29.16 22.53
N PHE A 995 -16.23 29.79 21.81
CA PHE A 995 -16.55 30.89 20.91
C PHE A 995 -17.52 30.45 19.80
N LEU A 996 -17.23 29.33 19.12
CA LEU A 996 -18.08 28.82 18.04
C LEU A 996 -19.47 28.42 18.55
N SER A 997 -19.57 27.86 19.77
CA SER A 997 -20.81 27.58 20.48
C SER A 997 -21.63 28.85 20.74
N GLU A 998 -21.01 29.96 21.16
CA GLU A 998 -21.71 31.23 21.32
C GLU A 998 -22.20 31.79 19.98
N VAL A 999 -21.38 31.69 18.91
CA VAL A 999 -21.82 32.05 17.55
C VAL A 999 -23.03 31.22 17.12
N ARG A 1000 -22.97 29.90 17.31
CA ARG A 1000 -24.10 29.00 17.03
C ARG A 1000 -25.34 29.39 17.81
N LYS A 1001 -25.26 29.59 19.13
CA LYS A 1001 -26.42 30.00 19.94
C LYS A 1001 -27.00 31.31 19.45
N GLY A 1002 -26.15 32.26 19.05
CA GLY A 1002 -26.57 33.54 18.47
C GLY A 1002 -27.32 33.37 17.15
N ILE A 1003 -26.91 32.42 16.31
CA ILE A 1003 -27.57 32.06 15.04
C ILE A 1003 -28.89 31.30 15.29
N GLU A 1004 -28.87 30.28 16.14
CA GLU A 1004 -30.03 29.41 16.43
C GLU A 1004 -31.14 30.14 17.19
N ARG A 1005 -30.81 31.22 17.91
CA ARG A 1005 -31.74 32.07 18.67
C ARG A 1005 -31.88 33.45 18.05
N PHE A 1006 -31.45 33.61 16.80
CA PHE A 1006 -31.48 34.91 16.14
C PHE A 1006 -32.93 35.39 16.02
N ASP A 1007 -33.22 36.53 16.62
CA ASP A 1007 -34.51 37.18 16.48
C ASP A 1007 -34.32 38.68 16.24
N LEU A 1008 -35.20 39.22 15.42
CA LEU A 1008 -35.31 40.66 15.19
C LEU A 1008 -36.20 41.15 16.33
N VAL A 1009 -35.66 41.90 17.30
CA VAL A 1009 -36.47 42.52 18.35
C VAL A 1009 -37.68 43.24 17.75
#